data_AF-A0A935H8C0-F1
#
_entry.id   AF-A0A935H8C0-F1
#
_cell.length_a   1.000
_cell.length_b   1.000
_cell.length_c   1.000
_cell.angle_alpha   90.00
_cell.angle_beta   90.00
_cell.angle_gamma   90.00
#
_symmetry.space_group_name_H-M   'P 1'
#
loop_
_entity.id
_entity.type
_entity.pdbx_description
1 polymer ?
#
loop_
_entity_poly.entity_id
_entity_poly.type
_entity_poly.pdbx_seq_one_letter_code
_entity_poly.pdbx_strand_id
1 'polypeptide(L)'
;MTTPTTAELLKYADLQMAAEAFLKTLGAENYSGDALKAALVRGNDHSSKFTQTQAEEFEKNWKVLDQKANTKTGFSGTLFQNRTTGELVLSMRSTEFIDDAARDNQATNNLEIRKTGFAWGQISDMQDWYKNTLAKTGGPLEGKSFSLTGYSLGGHLATAFNLLNPTAASQTVTFNGAGVGQITQGTLNQALDEFNLMRGGDTLLIAAKLNDSVLTGHYNAIRTGLANASMTYTSAQTYLDNAYSATGGVSGKALELWQMLGDMKTIADLAVRVNTLTASATDSSHPDLVAATVIAALNLDYRMAVYLSGQSSKSAAIISGAVQAYGSKAMLGIPVTNTALLNQFDVVADTSPSMVANRQWHYGKNVRVTIEDQPLYRGGIVLSAADQSWDYGNVELLVDGYANKDFGDTHSLVLLQDSLNVQNTLLQLLPPDQRGSTAQGVVRAILNVASNLVKTNGDALFGSGQGKAEGNVLENTLNALADLVLGPVAAKALRLTGSTDGGTWADIGDENSGRTRFYNLLKQIQDSSLFKKAANGTLTLQLATPTSELATLARTDFGAYAALYSLSPFVLKFGTSAAEAEVKALWGNIYTDWATTDTHPSTVSDQWLKDRAALLERKNYYNLGNASYDSSQPGAWGAKDAYGNAINNLYDKEDIVWKWKEGDTDQTIQRGQTTGSTRYVVFGGEGDDTGLTGGANNDRLYGGTGTDTYQFSGNWGKDIVCDTDGKGSLTIDGHSIGLAQAIGTAGNSTWRYEISPGVSVFLKVVDAAGGGAGKSLVITQGPTTATQGDSANSITIQNFDVNAGKGPTGYLGIQLDPAVKVATLAAICPPGKATSSTRWVPMLHPWRGRPPTWWKAPARPSASTSARRPRRVKRRC
;
A
#
# COMPACT_ATOMS: atom_id res chain seq x y z
N MET A 1 -17.67 -7.37 20.19
CA MET A 1 -17.84 -5.91 20.08
C MET A 1 -17.96 -5.50 18.60
N THR A 2 -18.02 -4.21 18.28
CA THR A 2 -17.76 -3.70 16.92
C THR A 2 -16.34 -4.07 16.46
N THR A 3 -16.09 -4.12 15.15
CA THR A 3 -14.69 -4.19 14.65
C THR A 3 -14.00 -2.86 14.95
N PRO A 4 -12.71 -2.84 15.35
CA PRO A 4 -11.94 -1.61 15.43
C PRO A 4 -11.91 -0.88 14.08
N THR A 5 -12.00 0.44 14.12
CA THR A 5 -11.81 1.33 12.98
C THR A 5 -10.34 1.39 12.55
N THR A 6 -10.07 1.85 11.33
CA THR A 6 -8.70 2.05 10.82
C THR A 6 -7.85 2.94 11.74
N ALA A 7 -8.45 3.96 12.37
CA ALA A 7 -7.78 4.82 13.34
C ALA A 7 -7.44 4.11 14.65
N GLU A 8 -8.31 3.21 15.14
CA GLU A 8 -8.00 2.37 16.31
C GLU A 8 -6.92 1.32 15.98
N LEU A 9 -6.98 0.70 14.80
CA LEU A 9 -5.94 -0.23 14.35
C LEU A 9 -4.58 0.49 14.26
N LEU A 10 -4.54 1.69 13.68
CA LEU A 10 -3.33 2.51 13.66
C LEU A 10 -2.81 2.79 15.07
N LYS A 11 -3.67 3.27 15.98
CA LYS A 11 -3.34 3.52 17.38
C LYS A 11 -2.66 2.31 18.04
N TYR A 12 -3.21 1.10 17.85
CA TYR A 12 -2.60 -0.11 18.42
C TYR A 12 -1.31 -0.52 17.70
N ALA A 13 -1.17 -0.27 16.39
CA ALA A 13 0.08 -0.50 15.66
C ALA A 13 1.21 0.46 16.10
N ASP A 14 0.91 1.75 16.29
CA ASP A 14 1.84 2.75 16.82
C ASP A 14 2.32 2.38 18.23
N LEU A 15 1.38 2.00 19.12
CA LEU A 15 1.69 1.57 20.48
C LEU A 15 2.51 0.28 20.52
N GLN A 16 2.24 -0.65 19.61
CA GLN A 16 3.00 -1.88 19.50
C GLN A 16 4.42 -1.61 18.98
N MET A 17 4.58 -0.78 17.95
CA MET A 17 5.88 -0.37 17.41
C MET A 17 6.72 0.37 18.48
N ALA A 18 6.08 1.20 19.30
CA ALA A 18 6.71 1.84 20.46
C ALA A 18 7.12 0.85 21.57
N ALA A 19 6.51 -0.34 21.64
CA ALA A 19 6.85 -1.40 22.60
C ALA A 19 7.91 -2.38 22.10
N GLU A 20 8.18 -2.44 20.79
CA GLU A 20 9.38 -3.11 20.25
C GLU A 20 10.67 -2.39 20.69
N ALA A 21 10.60 -1.09 20.95
CA ALA A 21 11.75 -0.26 21.28
C ALA A 21 12.37 -0.54 22.67
N PHE A 22 13.71 -0.46 22.76
CA PHE A 22 14.44 -0.67 24.01
C PHE A 22 14.41 0.61 24.87
N LEU A 23 13.27 0.86 25.52
CA LEU A 23 13.03 2.05 26.34
C LEU A 23 13.73 1.95 27.72
N LYS A 24 13.87 0.74 28.25
CA LYS A 24 14.59 0.43 29.50
C LYS A 24 15.88 -0.33 29.21
N THR A 25 17.01 0.38 29.23
CA THR A 25 18.35 -0.21 29.06
C THR A 25 19.07 -0.33 30.41
N LEU A 26 20.29 -0.90 30.44
CA LEU A 26 21.08 -1.05 31.65
C LEU A 26 21.46 0.31 32.27
N GLY A 27 20.63 0.80 33.19
CA GLY A 27 20.84 2.02 33.96
C GLY A 27 20.00 3.24 33.56
N ALA A 28 19.10 3.14 32.58
CA ALA A 28 18.27 4.26 32.13
C ALA A 28 16.81 3.87 31.82
N GLU A 29 15.87 4.73 32.21
CA GLU A 29 14.43 4.62 31.92
C GLU A 29 14.00 5.76 30.99
N ASN A 30 13.99 5.50 29.68
CA ASN A 30 13.78 6.52 28.64
C ASN A 30 12.28 6.74 28.38
N TYR A 31 11.52 7.12 29.42
CA TYR A 31 10.05 7.11 29.42
C TYR A 31 9.36 8.44 29.07
N SER A 32 10.11 9.53 28.84
CA SER A 32 9.55 10.83 28.41
C SER A 32 10.57 11.70 27.66
N GLY A 33 10.07 12.76 27.00
CA GLY A 33 10.91 13.79 26.38
C GLY A 33 11.87 13.29 25.30
N ASP A 34 13.02 13.95 25.17
CA ASP A 34 14.01 13.63 24.13
C ASP A 34 14.62 12.23 24.29
N ALA A 35 14.72 11.71 25.52
CA ALA A 35 15.16 10.35 25.79
C ALA A 35 14.20 9.31 25.21
N LEU A 36 12.88 9.49 25.40
CA LEU A 36 11.87 8.62 24.78
C LEU A 36 11.90 8.73 23.26
N LYS A 37 11.95 9.95 22.70
CA LYS A 37 12.02 10.13 21.24
C LYS A 37 13.23 9.44 20.63
N ALA A 38 14.43 9.62 21.22
CA ALA A 38 15.65 8.94 20.77
C ALA A 38 15.55 7.42 20.88
N ALA A 39 14.95 6.88 21.95
CA ALA A 39 14.73 5.45 22.10
C ALA A 39 13.72 4.89 21.07
N LEU A 40 12.69 5.65 20.69
CA LEU A 40 11.71 5.26 19.66
C LEU A 40 12.28 5.34 18.23
N VAL A 41 13.13 6.34 17.94
CA VAL A 41 13.79 6.48 16.64
C VAL A 41 14.87 5.41 16.44
N ARG A 42 15.57 5.02 17.50
CA ARG A 42 16.43 3.84 17.50
C ARG A 42 15.61 2.55 17.41
N GLY A 43 14.47 2.50 18.08
CA GLY A 43 13.55 1.36 18.07
C GLY A 43 14.17 0.12 18.73
N ASN A 44 14.06 -1.01 18.04
CA ASN A 44 14.74 -2.26 18.38
C ASN A 44 16.11 -2.41 17.71
N ASP A 45 16.74 -1.29 17.30
CA ASP A 45 18.00 -1.18 16.55
C ASP A 45 17.98 -1.81 15.12
N HIS A 46 16.97 -2.64 14.81
CA HIS A 46 16.69 -3.20 13.47
C HIS A 46 15.53 -2.48 12.78
N SER A 47 14.54 -3.22 12.25
CA SER A 47 13.49 -2.68 11.39
C SER A 47 12.27 -2.11 12.14
N SER A 48 12.12 -2.37 13.44
CA SER A 48 10.99 -1.89 14.24
C SER A 48 11.36 -0.60 14.97
N LYS A 49 11.22 0.52 14.24
CA LYS A 49 11.64 1.87 14.65
C LYS A 49 10.71 2.96 14.10
N PHE A 50 10.69 4.11 14.76
CA PHE A 50 9.97 5.31 14.30
C PHE A 50 10.88 6.27 13.50
N THR A 51 10.28 7.05 12.63
CA THR A 51 10.85 8.33 12.17
C THR A 51 10.78 9.38 13.29
N GLN A 52 11.57 10.44 13.20
CA GLN A 52 11.52 11.57 14.15
C GLN A 52 10.09 12.13 14.29
N THR A 53 9.39 12.30 13.16
CA THR A 53 8.00 12.78 13.10
C THR A 53 7.02 11.87 13.84
N GLN A 54 7.15 10.55 13.73
CA GLN A 54 6.33 9.60 14.50
C GLN A 54 6.65 9.65 16.00
N ALA A 55 7.92 9.75 16.36
CA ALA A 55 8.35 9.81 17.77
C ALA A 55 7.87 11.08 18.48
N GLU A 56 7.84 12.22 17.79
CA GLU A 56 7.30 13.48 18.32
C GLU A 56 5.79 13.45 18.53
N GLU A 57 5.02 12.96 17.56
CA GLU A 57 3.56 12.82 17.71
C GLU A 57 3.20 11.73 18.72
N PHE A 58 4.03 10.70 18.90
CA PHE A 58 3.86 9.71 19.96
C PHE A 58 4.07 10.32 21.36
N GLU A 59 5.19 11.00 21.61
CA GLU A 59 5.51 11.62 22.92
C GLU A 59 4.40 12.60 23.33
N LYS A 60 3.92 13.41 22.38
CA LYS A 60 2.82 14.36 22.56
C LYS A 60 1.51 13.72 23.05
N ASN A 61 1.17 12.51 22.57
CA ASN A 61 -0.12 11.86 22.85
C ASN A 61 -0.05 10.77 23.94
N TRP A 62 1.09 10.12 24.13
CA TRP A 62 1.26 8.94 24.99
C TRP A 62 2.45 9.09 25.95
N LYS A 63 2.39 8.37 27.07
CA LYS A 63 3.51 8.21 28.00
C LYS A 63 3.62 6.74 28.40
N VAL A 64 4.84 6.30 28.70
CA VAL A 64 5.09 5.01 29.34
C VAL A 64 4.74 5.13 30.83
N LEU A 65 4.09 4.12 31.40
CA LEU A 65 3.89 3.98 32.85
C LEU A 65 4.82 2.94 33.46
N ASP A 66 5.11 1.86 32.74
CA ASP A 66 6.06 0.81 33.14
C ASP A 66 6.52 0.02 31.89
N GLN A 67 7.73 -0.54 31.94
CA GLN A 67 8.20 -1.53 30.96
C GLN A 67 8.94 -2.65 31.69
N LYS A 68 8.48 -3.89 31.51
CA LYS A 68 9.24 -5.10 31.84
C LYS A 68 10.25 -5.31 30.71
N ALA A 69 11.52 -4.99 30.97
CA ALA A 69 12.62 -5.29 30.05
C ALA A 69 12.81 -6.81 29.87
N ASN A 70 13.46 -7.22 28.76
CA ASN A 70 13.62 -8.62 28.36
C ASN A 70 14.11 -9.51 29.54
N THR A 71 13.24 -10.43 29.98
CA THR A 71 13.48 -11.35 31.09
C THR A 71 14.33 -12.56 30.69
N LYS A 72 14.59 -13.48 31.63
CA LYS A 72 15.32 -14.72 31.30
C LYS A 72 14.58 -15.66 30.33
N THR A 73 13.30 -15.41 30.04
CA THR A 73 12.51 -16.20 29.10
C THR A 73 12.36 -15.53 27.72
N GLY A 74 12.84 -14.30 27.54
CA GLY A 74 12.58 -13.46 26.36
C GLY A 74 11.44 -12.46 26.55
N PHE A 75 10.58 -12.65 27.57
CA PHE A 75 9.41 -11.81 27.77
C PHE A 75 9.76 -10.34 27.98
N SER A 76 9.08 -9.47 27.23
CA SER A 76 9.11 -8.02 27.36
C SER A 76 7.72 -7.43 27.09
N GLY A 77 7.40 -6.34 27.76
CA GLY A 77 6.11 -5.67 27.60
C GLY A 77 6.08 -4.26 28.19
N THR A 78 5.22 -3.41 27.62
CA THR A 78 5.12 -1.98 27.96
C THR A 78 3.68 -1.60 28.27
N LEU A 79 3.45 -0.85 29.36
CA LEU A 79 2.16 -0.25 29.67
C LEU A 79 2.19 1.25 29.33
N PHE A 80 1.31 1.66 28.43
CA PHE A 80 1.15 3.05 28.01
C PHE A 80 -0.11 3.68 28.60
N GLN A 81 -0.07 5.01 28.76
CA GLN A 81 -1.26 5.82 29.03
C GLN A 81 -1.37 6.99 28.05
N ASN A 82 -2.57 7.21 27.51
CA ASN A 82 -2.89 8.39 26.71
C ASN A 82 -2.94 9.63 27.59
N ARG A 83 -2.27 10.72 27.18
CA ARG A 83 -2.17 11.95 27.97
C ARG A 83 -3.48 12.74 28.06
N THR A 84 -4.38 12.56 27.09
CA THR A 84 -5.63 13.32 26.97
C THR A 84 -6.84 12.55 27.50
N THR A 85 -6.98 11.27 27.14
CA THR A 85 -8.14 10.44 27.55
C THR A 85 -7.89 9.63 28.81
N GLY A 86 -6.63 9.47 29.23
CA GLY A 86 -6.24 8.56 30.30
C GLY A 86 -6.30 7.07 29.93
N GLU A 87 -6.66 6.73 28.68
CA GLU A 87 -6.73 5.34 28.18
C GLU A 87 -5.44 4.56 28.47
N LEU A 88 -5.59 3.34 28.96
CA LEU A 88 -4.49 2.43 29.29
C LEU A 88 -4.40 1.32 28.22
N VAL A 89 -3.22 1.15 27.64
CA VAL A 89 -2.94 0.07 26.68
C VAL A 89 -1.70 -0.70 27.10
N LEU A 90 -1.88 -2.00 27.32
CA LEU A 90 -0.82 -2.95 27.59
C LEU A 90 -0.35 -3.57 26.27
N SER A 91 0.95 -3.56 25.98
CA SER A 91 1.53 -4.14 24.78
C SER A 91 2.57 -5.20 25.13
N MET A 92 2.49 -6.35 24.46
CA MET A 92 3.44 -7.46 24.58
C MET A 92 4.35 -7.48 23.36
N ARG A 93 5.67 -7.53 23.56
CA ARG A 93 6.67 -7.39 22.48
C ARG A 93 6.77 -8.63 21.58
N SER A 94 7.30 -8.46 20.37
CA SER A 94 7.68 -9.56 19.47
C SER A 94 9.05 -10.19 19.80
N THR A 95 9.46 -11.14 18.98
CA THR A 95 10.74 -11.88 19.05
C THR A 95 11.93 -11.01 18.63
N GLU A 96 12.99 -10.95 19.44
CA GLU A 96 14.32 -10.48 19.04
C GLU A 96 15.01 -11.54 18.15
N PHE A 97 14.64 -11.61 16.86
CA PHE A 97 15.11 -12.67 15.94
C PHE A 97 16.63 -12.70 15.70
N ILE A 98 17.27 -11.53 15.68
CA ILE A 98 18.70 -11.37 15.42
C ILE A 98 19.47 -11.49 16.74
N ASP A 99 19.22 -10.58 17.68
CA ASP A 99 20.00 -10.47 18.93
C ASP A 99 19.61 -11.47 20.02
N ASP A 100 18.50 -12.21 19.87
CA ASP A 100 18.04 -13.21 20.86
C ASP A 100 17.51 -14.49 20.24
N ALA A 101 18.17 -14.95 19.16
CA ALA A 101 17.84 -16.23 18.54
C ALA A 101 17.92 -17.42 19.54
N ALA A 102 18.60 -17.27 20.67
CA ALA A 102 18.69 -18.30 21.72
C ALA A 102 17.43 -18.39 22.60
N ARG A 103 16.91 -17.29 23.17
CA ARG A 103 15.68 -17.33 24.02
C ARG A 103 14.40 -17.33 23.17
N ASP A 104 14.26 -16.41 22.22
CA ASP A 104 12.99 -16.23 21.53
C ASP A 104 12.82 -17.22 20.36
N ASN A 105 13.83 -17.39 19.52
CA ASN A 105 13.72 -18.28 18.37
C ASN A 105 13.85 -19.76 18.78
N GLN A 106 15.03 -20.19 19.25
CA GLN A 106 15.27 -21.61 19.52
C GLN A 106 14.52 -22.10 20.76
N ALA A 107 14.67 -21.46 21.93
CA ALA A 107 13.98 -21.94 23.13
C ALA A 107 12.45 -21.74 23.06
N THR A 108 11.97 -20.55 22.71
CA THR A 108 10.53 -20.26 22.73
C THR A 108 9.81 -20.74 21.46
N ASN A 109 10.14 -20.23 20.27
CA ASN A 109 9.38 -20.53 19.06
C ASN A 109 9.53 -22.01 18.62
N ASN A 110 10.76 -22.54 18.56
CA ASN A 110 11.01 -23.92 18.12
C ASN A 110 10.74 -24.97 19.22
N LEU A 111 11.16 -24.71 20.46
CA LEU A 111 11.18 -25.73 21.51
C LEU A 111 10.06 -25.63 22.56
N GLU A 112 9.26 -24.56 22.57
CA GLU A 112 8.03 -24.43 23.38
C GLU A 112 6.77 -24.37 22.50
N ILE A 113 6.64 -23.34 21.65
CA ILE A 113 5.43 -23.12 20.84
C ILE A 113 5.22 -24.23 19.81
N ARG A 114 6.23 -24.61 19.02
CA ARG A 114 6.05 -25.68 18.02
C ARG A 114 5.77 -27.04 18.66
N LYS A 115 6.48 -27.38 19.75
CA LYS A 115 6.33 -28.67 20.46
C LYS A 115 5.02 -28.78 21.27
N THR A 116 4.57 -27.71 21.94
CA THR A 116 3.43 -27.77 22.90
C THR A 116 2.25 -26.84 22.57
N GLY A 117 2.48 -25.81 21.75
CA GLY A 117 1.48 -24.79 21.41
C GLY A 117 1.49 -23.55 22.31
N PHE A 118 2.34 -23.47 23.34
CA PHE A 118 2.40 -22.35 24.28
C PHE A 118 3.86 -21.95 24.63
N ALA A 119 4.13 -20.65 24.73
CA ALA A 119 5.36 -20.08 25.26
C ALA A 119 5.33 -20.03 26.80
N TRP A 120 5.40 -21.19 27.46
CA TRP A 120 5.21 -21.33 28.91
C TRP A 120 6.06 -20.35 29.73
N GLY A 121 7.34 -20.18 29.40
CA GLY A 121 8.22 -19.24 30.09
C GLY A 121 7.74 -17.80 30.03
N GLN A 122 7.48 -17.31 28.82
CA GLN A 122 7.07 -15.92 28.62
C GLN A 122 5.65 -15.65 29.12
N ILE A 123 4.74 -16.63 28.98
CA ILE A 123 3.39 -16.55 29.55
C ILE A 123 3.46 -16.47 31.08
N SER A 124 4.36 -17.22 31.71
CA SER A 124 4.60 -17.20 33.16
C SER A 124 5.17 -15.85 33.62
N ASP A 125 6.22 -15.34 32.97
CA ASP A 125 6.83 -14.04 33.29
C ASP A 125 5.87 -12.86 33.03
N MET A 126 5.00 -12.96 32.02
CA MET A 126 3.90 -12.05 31.73
C MET A 126 2.83 -12.05 32.84
N GLN A 127 2.45 -13.23 33.34
CA GLN A 127 1.47 -13.35 34.43
C GLN A 127 2.02 -12.84 35.76
N ASP A 128 3.31 -13.05 36.05
CA ASP A 128 4.00 -12.41 37.18
C ASP A 128 3.92 -10.89 37.07
N TRP A 129 4.35 -10.31 35.95
CA TRP A 129 4.35 -8.86 35.77
C TRP A 129 2.94 -8.26 35.92
N TYR A 130 1.94 -8.86 35.27
CA TYR A 130 0.55 -8.42 35.40
C TYR A 130 0.05 -8.48 36.86
N LYS A 131 0.17 -9.64 37.53
CA LYS A 131 -0.40 -9.83 38.87
C LYS A 131 0.38 -9.07 39.95
N ASN A 132 1.71 -9.13 39.92
CA ASN A 132 2.59 -8.67 41.00
C ASN A 132 3.16 -7.26 40.78
N THR A 133 3.01 -6.68 39.58
CA THR A 133 3.44 -5.31 39.28
C THR A 133 2.26 -4.43 38.88
N LEU A 134 1.49 -4.83 37.86
CA LEU A 134 0.49 -3.95 37.24
C LEU A 134 -0.85 -3.88 37.99
N ALA A 135 -1.43 -5.03 38.34
CA ALA A 135 -2.80 -5.15 38.86
C ALA A 135 -2.90 -5.36 40.38
N LYS A 136 -1.76 -5.48 41.08
CA LYS A 136 -1.70 -5.49 42.56
C LYS A 136 -2.23 -4.18 43.16
N THR A 137 -2.49 -4.18 44.46
CA THR A 137 -2.82 -2.95 45.19
C THR A 137 -1.71 -1.91 45.11
N GLY A 138 -2.09 -0.67 44.79
CA GLY A 138 -1.20 0.44 44.43
C GLY A 138 -0.62 0.35 43.01
N GLY A 139 -0.97 -0.67 42.22
CA GLY A 139 -0.47 -0.88 40.86
C GLY A 139 -1.14 0.03 39.81
N PRO A 140 -0.47 0.29 38.67
CA PRO A 140 -0.98 1.17 37.62
C PRO A 140 -2.32 0.72 37.00
N LEU A 141 -2.68 -0.58 37.06
CA LEU A 141 -3.94 -1.14 36.57
C LEU A 141 -4.97 -1.47 37.67
N GLU A 142 -4.69 -1.22 38.97
CA GLU A 142 -5.65 -1.54 40.04
C GLU A 142 -7.02 -0.89 39.79
N GLY A 143 -8.06 -1.72 39.65
CA GLY A 143 -9.45 -1.29 39.44
C GLY A 143 -9.73 -0.58 38.11
N LYS A 144 -8.79 -0.58 37.14
CA LYS A 144 -8.90 0.18 35.89
C LYS A 144 -9.13 -0.72 34.68
N SER A 145 -9.92 -0.22 33.73
CA SER A 145 -10.04 -0.85 32.41
C SER A 145 -8.82 -0.52 31.55
N PHE A 146 -8.35 -1.49 30.76
CA PHE A 146 -7.27 -1.34 29.80
C PHE A 146 -7.58 -2.16 28.54
N SER A 147 -6.92 -1.81 27.44
CA SER A 147 -6.86 -2.62 26.22
C SER A 147 -5.50 -3.31 26.08
N LEU A 148 -5.45 -4.37 25.27
CA LEU A 148 -4.29 -5.23 25.10
C LEU A 148 -3.89 -5.31 23.62
N THR A 149 -2.59 -5.24 23.34
CA THR A 149 -2.06 -5.46 21.98
C THR A 149 -0.76 -6.29 22.00
N GLY A 150 -0.39 -6.82 20.84
CA GLY A 150 0.76 -7.71 20.68
C GLY A 150 1.03 -8.06 19.23
N TYR A 151 2.29 -7.96 18.78
CA TYR A 151 2.73 -8.31 17.44
C TYR A 151 3.50 -9.64 17.43
N SER A 152 3.23 -10.51 16.44
CA SER A 152 3.90 -11.81 16.26
C SER A 152 3.86 -12.70 17.52
N LEU A 153 4.99 -12.91 18.21
CA LEU A 153 5.07 -13.58 19.51
C LEU A 153 4.29 -12.83 20.60
N GLY A 154 4.33 -11.50 20.59
CA GLY A 154 3.46 -10.65 21.41
C GLY A 154 1.97 -10.90 21.17
N GLY A 155 1.58 -11.25 19.93
CA GLY A 155 0.20 -11.63 19.60
C GLY A 155 -0.21 -12.99 20.17
N HIS A 156 0.74 -13.93 20.27
CA HIS A 156 0.56 -15.19 21.00
C HIS A 156 0.36 -14.92 22.50
N LEU A 157 1.23 -14.10 23.10
CA LEU A 157 1.16 -13.70 24.50
C LEU A 157 -0.14 -12.96 24.83
N ALA A 158 -0.56 -12.01 24.00
CA ALA A 158 -1.82 -11.29 24.15
C ALA A 158 -3.05 -12.23 24.08
N THR A 159 -3.03 -13.24 23.22
CA THR A 159 -4.08 -14.27 23.15
C THR A 159 -4.08 -15.15 24.40
N ALA A 160 -2.90 -15.62 24.84
CA ALA A 160 -2.76 -16.42 26.05
C ALA A 160 -3.19 -15.65 27.32
N PHE A 161 -2.87 -14.36 27.40
CA PHE A 161 -3.33 -13.47 28.47
C PHE A 161 -4.85 -13.42 28.57
N ASN A 162 -5.52 -13.23 27.42
CA ASN A 162 -6.98 -13.11 27.31
C ASN A 162 -7.70 -14.42 27.68
N LEU A 163 -7.07 -15.57 27.44
CA LEU A 163 -7.53 -16.88 27.90
C LEU A 163 -7.31 -17.10 29.42
N LEU A 164 -6.17 -16.65 29.96
CA LEU A 164 -5.81 -16.79 31.38
C LEU A 164 -6.54 -15.81 32.31
N ASN A 165 -6.92 -14.64 31.79
CA ASN A 165 -7.54 -13.53 32.52
C ASN A 165 -8.80 -13.05 31.77
N PRO A 166 -9.83 -13.91 31.62
CA PRO A 166 -11.04 -13.56 30.89
C PRO A 166 -11.68 -12.30 31.48
N THR A 167 -12.12 -11.40 30.60
CA THR A 167 -12.69 -10.07 30.92
C THR A 167 -11.75 -9.01 31.53
N ALA A 168 -10.47 -9.32 31.80
CA ALA A 168 -9.54 -8.32 32.33
C ALA A 168 -9.21 -7.22 31.30
N ALA A 169 -8.87 -7.61 30.06
CA ALA A 169 -8.72 -6.69 28.94
C ALA A 169 -10.08 -6.40 28.29
N SER A 170 -10.42 -5.12 28.16
CA SER A 170 -11.66 -4.67 27.50
C SER A 170 -11.67 -5.04 26.02
N GLN A 171 -10.54 -4.86 25.34
CA GLN A 171 -10.30 -5.24 23.95
C GLN A 171 -8.89 -5.83 23.81
N THR A 172 -8.74 -6.80 22.91
CA THR A 172 -7.43 -7.37 22.50
C THR A 172 -7.26 -7.18 20.99
N VAL A 173 -6.16 -6.59 20.54
CA VAL A 173 -5.84 -6.43 19.10
C VAL A 173 -4.46 -6.99 18.82
N THR A 174 -4.38 -8.13 18.12
CA THR A 174 -3.10 -8.76 17.76
C THR A 174 -2.73 -8.40 16.32
N PHE A 175 -1.44 -8.18 16.04
CA PHE A 175 -0.93 -7.93 14.68
C PHE A 175 -0.05 -9.10 14.26
N ASN A 176 -0.37 -9.71 13.11
CA ASN A 176 0.36 -10.86 12.56
C ASN A 176 0.66 -11.95 13.61
N GLY A 177 -0.21 -12.11 14.62
CA GLY A 177 0.04 -12.96 15.78
C GLY A 177 0.18 -14.43 15.40
N ALA A 178 1.02 -15.18 16.11
CA ALA A 178 1.27 -16.60 15.78
C ALA A 178 0.09 -17.55 16.08
N GLY A 179 -0.91 -17.10 16.85
CA GLY A 179 -1.98 -17.93 17.43
C GLY A 179 -1.50 -18.69 18.68
N VAL A 180 -2.35 -19.52 19.29
CA VAL A 180 -2.00 -20.35 20.48
C VAL A 180 -2.49 -21.79 20.33
N GLY A 181 -1.93 -22.69 21.14
CA GLY A 181 -2.29 -24.11 21.21
C GLY A 181 -3.69 -24.38 21.77
N GLN A 182 -3.97 -25.66 22.04
CA GLN A 182 -5.18 -26.10 22.72
C GLN A 182 -4.80 -26.97 23.93
N ILE A 183 -5.37 -26.63 25.09
CA ILE A 183 -5.31 -27.49 26.29
C ILE A 183 -6.17 -28.74 26.05
N THR A 184 -5.60 -29.90 26.32
CA THR A 184 -6.22 -31.22 26.17
C THR A 184 -6.65 -31.82 27.51
N GLN A 185 -6.07 -31.37 28.63
CA GLN A 185 -6.37 -31.82 29.99
C GLN A 185 -6.38 -30.64 30.97
N GLY A 186 -7.40 -30.54 31.82
CA GLY A 186 -7.51 -29.45 32.79
C GLY A 186 -7.76 -28.07 32.15
N THR A 187 -7.09 -27.05 32.66
CA THR A 187 -7.20 -25.65 32.20
C THR A 187 -5.81 -25.03 32.00
N LEU A 188 -5.73 -23.97 31.18
CA LEU A 188 -4.47 -23.26 30.91
C LEU A 188 -3.86 -22.67 32.20
N ASN A 189 -4.68 -22.21 33.13
CA ASN A 189 -4.24 -21.74 34.45
C ASN A 189 -3.60 -22.88 35.25
N GLN A 190 -4.25 -24.04 35.37
CA GLN A 190 -3.70 -25.20 36.10
C GLN A 190 -2.37 -25.67 35.51
N ALA A 191 -2.28 -25.79 34.18
CA ALA A 191 -1.04 -26.19 33.50
C ALA A 191 0.09 -25.16 33.71
N LEU A 192 -0.24 -23.87 33.73
CA LEU A 192 0.72 -22.80 34.01
C LEU A 192 1.14 -22.77 35.48
N ASP A 193 0.25 -23.04 36.42
CA ASP A 193 0.57 -23.10 37.85
C ASP A 193 1.46 -24.32 38.18
N GLU A 194 1.22 -25.47 37.54
CA GLU A 194 2.14 -26.62 37.58
C GLU A 194 3.51 -26.28 36.95
N PHE A 195 3.53 -25.62 35.78
CA PHE A 195 4.76 -25.12 35.16
C PHE A 195 5.55 -24.21 36.10
N ASN A 196 4.86 -23.27 36.78
CA ASN A 196 5.44 -22.32 37.72
C ASN A 196 6.11 -23.01 38.91
N LEU A 197 5.46 -24.01 39.50
CA LEU A 197 6.02 -24.81 40.60
C LEU A 197 7.25 -25.60 40.16
N MET A 198 7.17 -26.29 39.01
CA MET A 198 8.28 -27.09 38.49
C MET A 198 9.49 -26.22 38.10
N ARG A 199 9.31 -25.11 37.37
CA ARG A 199 10.43 -24.17 37.07
C ARG A 199 10.95 -23.43 38.30
N GLY A 200 10.17 -23.37 39.37
CA GLY A 200 10.57 -22.86 40.69
C GLY A 200 11.43 -23.84 41.48
N GLY A 201 11.63 -25.08 40.99
CA GLY A 201 12.48 -26.08 41.63
C GLY A 201 11.73 -27.10 42.50
N ASP A 202 10.41 -27.25 42.37
CA ASP A 202 9.65 -28.31 43.03
C ASP A 202 9.97 -29.69 42.41
N THR A 203 11.04 -30.30 42.90
CA THR A 203 11.47 -31.64 42.48
C THR A 203 10.54 -32.76 42.94
N LEU A 204 9.66 -32.52 43.92
CA LEU A 204 8.67 -33.51 44.38
C LEU A 204 7.51 -33.59 43.38
N LEU A 205 7.02 -32.45 42.89
CA LEU A 205 6.05 -32.39 41.80
C LEU A 205 6.61 -33.01 40.52
N ILE A 206 7.87 -32.71 40.16
CA ILE A 206 8.54 -33.33 39.00
C ILE A 206 8.64 -34.85 39.17
N ALA A 207 9.05 -35.35 40.33
CA ALA A 207 9.10 -36.79 40.62
C ALA A 207 7.72 -37.47 40.48
N ALA A 208 6.67 -36.85 41.02
CA ALA A 208 5.30 -37.36 40.92
C ALA A 208 4.78 -37.39 39.47
N LYS A 209 5.10 -36.37 38.66
CA LYS A 209 4.73 -36.28 37.24
C LYS A 209 5.56 -37.24 36.35
N LEU A 210 6.82 -37.49 36.71
CA LEU A 210 7.63 -38.55 36.10
C LEU A 210 7.02 -39.94 36.39
N ASN A 211 6.56 -40.19 37.62
CA ASN A 211 5.99 -41.47 38.07
C ASN A 211 6.93 -42.67 37.79
N ASP A 212 8.23 -42.43 37.92
CA ASP A 212 9.32 -43.38 37.72
C ASP A 212 10.44 -43.01 38.70
N SER A 213 10.70 -43.85 39.70
CA SER A 213 11.71 -43.60 40.73
C SER A 213 13.14 -43.73 40.22
N VAL A 214 13.38 -44.54 39.18
CA VAL A 214 14.71 -44.74 38.59
C VAL A 214 15.08 -43.52 37.74
N LEU A 215 14.16 -43.10 36.85
CA LEU A 215 14.35 -41.88 36.07
C LEU A 215 14.39 -40.63 36.96
N THR A 216 13.62 -40.57 38.05
CA THR A 216 13.73 -39.50 39.05
C THR A 216 15.13 -39.47 39.70
N GLY A 217 15.74 -40.63 39.95
CA GLY A 217 17.13 -40.72 40.43
C GLY A 217 18.12 -40.15 39.43
N HIS A 218 18.03 -40.55 38.16
CA HIS A 218 18.88 -40.03 37.08
C HIS A 218 18.69 -38.53 36.84
N TYR A 219 17.44 -38.05 36.81
CA TYR A 219 17.11 -36.62 36.71
C TYR A 219 17.77 -35.82 37.82
N ASN A 220 17.65 -36.25 39.09
CA ASN A 220 18.25 -35.53 40.22
C ASN A 220 19.80 -35.56 40.20
N ALA A 221 20.41 -36.67 39.75
CA ALA A 221 21.86 -36.75 39.56
C ALA A 221 22.35 -35.77 38.49
N ILE A 222 21.68 -35.73 37.32
CA ILE A 222 22.01 -34.82 36.22
C ILE A 222 21.76 -33.35 36.61
N ARG A 223 20.61 -33.04 37.20
CA ARG A 223 20.26 -31.71 37.76
C ARG A 223 21.38 -31.19 38.66
N THR A 224 21.88 -32.03 39.56
CA THR A 224 22.98 -31.68 40.48
C THR A 224 24.30 -31.49 39.74
N GLY A 225 24.65 -32.39 38.82
CA GLY A 225 25.88 -32.32 38.03
C GLY A 225 25.96 -31.13 37.06
N LEU A 226 24.82 -30.70 36.50
CA LEU A 226 24.75 -29.47 35.70
C LEU A 226 24.88 -28.23 36.61
N ALA A 227 24.18 -28.21 37.74
CA ALA A 227 24.16 -27.06 38.65
C ALA A 227 25.52 -26.77 39.34
N ASN A 228 26.36 -27.80 39.53
CA ASN A 228 27.72 -27.66 40.07
C ASN A 228 28.83 -27.77 39.00
N ALA A 229 28.45 -27.82 37.71
CA ALA A 229 29.34 -28.02 36.56
C ALA A 229 30.22 -29.29 36.58
N SER A 230 29.88 -30.32 37.38
CA SER A 230 30.52 -31.65 37.30
C SER A 230 30.03 -32.49 36.11
N MET A 231 29.01 -32.03 35.38
CA MET A 231 28.54 -32.57 34.12
C MET A 231 28.34 -31.46 33.09
N THR A 232 28.65 -31.76 31.83
CA THR A 232 28.15 -31.04 30.65
C THR A 232 26.88 -31.72 30.13
N TYR A 233 26.13 -31.05 29.24
CA TYR A 233 24.97 -31.66 28.58
C TYR A 233 25.33 -32.98 27.87
N THR A 234 26.47 -33.02 27.17
CA THR A 234 26.95 -34.22 26.48
C THR A 234 27.34 -35.34 27.45
N SER A 235 28.05 -35.05 28.56
CA SER A 235 28.35 -36.10 29.55
C SER A 235 27.11 -36.59 30.29
N ALA A 236 26.08 -35.74 30.45
CA ALA A 236 24.79 -36.12 31.00
C ALA A 236 23.98 -37.02 30.05
N GLN A 237 24.06 -36.80 28.73
CA GLN A 237 23.54 -37.74 27.72
C GLN A 237 24.26 -39.08 27.81
N THR A 238 25.60 -39.09 27.77
CA THR A 238 26.41 -40.31 27.92
C THR A 238 26.17 -41.04 29.25
N TYR A 239 25.84 -40.33 30.33
CA TYR A 239 25.42 -40.93 31.60
C TYR A 239 24.10 -41.70 31.47
N LEU A 240 23.10 -41.18 30.75
CA LEU A 240 21.85 -41.89 30.45
C LEU A 240 22.08 -43.06 29.49
N ASP A 241 22.89 -42.88 28.45
CA ASP A 241 23.23 -43.92 27.49
C ASP A 241 23.85 -45.14 28.19
N ASN A 242 24.77 -44.89 29.12
CA ASN A 242 25.37 -45.93 29.96
C ASN A 242 24.34 -46.56 30.92
N ALA A 243 23.50 -45.74 31.58
CA ALA A 243 22.50 -46.23 32.55
C ALA A 243 21.44 -47.15 31.93
N TYR A 244 20.99 -46.86 30.70
CA TYR A 244 19.98 -47.64 29.97
C TYR A 244 20.58 -48.64 28.96
N SER A 245 21.92 -48.76 28.89
CA SER A 245 22.60 -49.69 27.99
C SER A 245 22.13 -51.15 28.14
N ALA A 246 21.99 -51.62 29.38
CA ALA A 246 21.53 -52.98 29.71
C ALA A 246 20.04 -53.23 29.39
N THR A 247 19.24 -52.18 29.17
CA THR A 247 17.82 -52.27 28.82
C THR A 247 17.53 -52.06 27.32
N GLY A 248 18.57 -52.06 26.48
CA GLY A 248 18.44 -51.85 25.04
C GLY A 248 18.51 -50.38 24.59
N GLY A 249 18.97 -49.49 25.46
CA GLY A 249 19.12 -48.05 25.18
C GLY A 249 18.02 -47.18 25.79
N VAL A 250 18.22 -45.87 25.67
CA VAL A 250 17.35 -44.85 26.27
C VAL A 250 16.00 -44.79 25.54
N SER A 251 14.90 -44.90 26.28
CA SER A 251 13.54 -44.96 25.71
C SER A 251 12.48 -44.30 26.61
N GLY A 252 11.28 -44.06 26.08
CA GLY A 252 10.16 -43.44 26.82
C GLY A 252 10.52 -42.08 27.43
N LYS A 253 10.11 -41.84 28.69
CA LYS A 253 10.42 -40.59 29.41
C LYS A 253 11.93 -40.35 29.61
N ALA A 254 12.77 -41.40 29.57
CA ALA A 254 14.22 -41.23 29.62
C ALA A 254 14.79 -40.67 28.31
N LEU A 255 14.19 -41.02 27.16
CA LEU A 255 14.57 -40.47 25.85
C LEU A 255 14.22 -38.99 25.76
N GLU A 256 13.08 -38.60 26.32
CA GLU A 256 12.67 -37.18 26.43
C GLU A 256 13.67 -36.37 27.27
N LEU A 257 14.14 -36.92 28.40
CA LEU A 257 15.21 -36.31 29.20
C LEU A 257 16.54 -36.20 28.42
N TRP A 258 16.92 -37.23 27.68
CA TRP A 258 18.11 -37.23 26.82
C TRP A 258 17.99 -36.21 25.68
N GLN A 259 16.81 -36.05 25.10
CA GLN A 259 16.52 -35.04 24.07
C GLN A 259 16.50 -33.62 24.66
N MET A 260 15.98 -33.42 25.88
CA MET A 260 16.06 -32.13 26.57
C MET A 260 17.51 -31.67 26.77
N LEU A 261 18.44 -32.58 27.07
CA LEU A 261 19.87 -32.25 27.16
C LEU A 261 20.47 -31.85 25.80
N GLY A 262 20.04 -32.49 24.70
CA GLY A 262 20.41 -32.08 23.34
C GLY A 262 19.83 -30.72 22.94
N ASP A 263 18.55 -30.47 23.24
CA ASP A 263 17.88 -29.17 23.09
C ASP A 263 18.66 -28.08 23.86
N MET A 264 19.05 -28.33 25.12
CA MET A 264 19.83 -27.40 25.95
C MET A 264 21.23 -27.13 25.38
N LYS A 265 21.93 -28.17 24.89
CA LYS A 265 23.20 -28.00 24.19
C LYS A 265 23.02 -27.11 22.96
N THR A 266 21.95 -27.33 22.18
CA THR A 266 21.67 -26.57 20.95
C THR A 266 21.40 -25.08 21.25
N ILE A 267 20.67 -24.78 22.32
CA ILE A 267 20.45 -23.39 22.80
C ILE A 267 21.78 -22.75 23.23
N ALA A 268 22.62 -23.47 23.98
CA ALA A 268 23.90 -22.96 24.45
C ALA A 268 24.94 -22.76 23.33
N ASP A 269 24.99 -23.68 22.36
CA ASP A 269 25.82 -23.56 21.16
C ASP A 269 25.38 -22.35 20.32
N LEU A 270 24.07 -22.16 20.12
CA LEU A 270 23.52 -21.03 19.37
C LEU A 270 23.84 -19.70 20.03
N ALA A 271 23.67 -19.59 21.35
CA ALA A 271 23.97 -18.38 22.14
C ALA A 271 25.44 -17.90 22.01
N VAL A 272 26.37 -18.78 21.61
CA VAL A 272 27.75 -18.42 21.28
C VAL A 272 27.92 -18.17 19.78
N ARG A 273 27.25 -18.95 18.92
CA ARG A 273 27.34 -18.87 17.46
C ARG A 273 26.79 -17.58 16.86
N VAL A 274 25.76 -16.95 17.45
CA VAL A 274 25.14 -15.75 16.83
C VAL A 274 26.17 -14.65 16.54
N ASN A 275 27.06 -14.37 17.48
CA ASN A 275 28.13 -13.38 17.36
C ASN A 275 29.30 -13.81 16.42
N THR A 276 29.17 -14.91 15.67
CA THR A 276 30.10 -15.26 14.57
C THR A 276 29.48 -15.05 13.18
N LEU A 277 28.28 -14.47 13.09
CA LEU A 277 27.56 -14.19 11.85
C LEU A 277 27.72 -12.72 11.48
N THR A 278 27.89 -12.40 10.19
CA THR A 278 27.97 -11.02 9.69
C THR A 278 26.65 -10.56 9.08
N ALA A 279 26.37 -9.25 9.14
CA ALA A 279 25.17 -8.65 8.54
C ALA A 279 25.18 -8.78 7.01
N SER A 280 26.33 -8.54 6.37
CA SER A 280 26.53 -8.77 4.94
C SER A 280 28.02 -8.93 4.57
N ALA A 281 28.30 -9.31 3.33
CA ALA A 281 29.67 -9.35 2.79
C ALA A 281 30.41 -7.98 2.80
N THR A 282 29.68 -6.89 3.03
CA THR A 282 30.19 -5.52 3.16
C THR A 282 29.97 -4.89 4.53
N ASP A 283 29.31 -5.61 5.45
CA ASP A 283 28.99 -5.14 6.80
C ASP A 283 29.31 -6.23 7.84
N SER A 284 30.40 -6.02 8.57
CA SER A 284 30.88 -6.91 9.63
C SER A 284 30.13 -6.76 10.96
N SER A 285 28.97 -6.10 10.99
CA SER A 285 28.14 -6.02 12.20
C SER A 285 27.66 -7.42 12.63
N HIS A 286 27.70 -7.67 13.94
CA HIS A 286 27.38 -8.95 14.56
C HIS A 286 26.13 -8.85 15.44
N PRO A 287 25.28 -9.90 15.52
CA PRO A 287 24.19 -9.97 16.49
C PRO A 287 24.70 -9.97 17.93
N ASP A 288 23.92 -9.39 18.84
CA ASP A 288 24.31 -9.23 20.24
C ASP A 288 24.43 -10.58 20.99
N LEU A 289 25.32 -10.67 21.99
CA LEU A 289 25.60 -11.93 22.69
C LEU A 289 24.76 -12.12 23.96
N VAL A 290 23.78 -13.02 23.90
CA VAL A 290 22.96 -13.41 25.05
C VAL A 290 23.69 -14.43 25.92
N ALA A 291 24.23 -13.97 27.05
CA ALA A 291 24.96 -14.82 27.97
C ALA A 291 24.10 -16.00 28.50
N ALA A 292 24.64 -17.23 28.45
CA ALA A 292 23.94 -18.44 28.88
C ALA A 292 23.33 -18.36 30.31
N THR A 293 23.93 -17.57 31.21
CA THR A 293 23.45 -17.34 32.58
C THR A 293 22.14 -16.56 32.67
N VAL A 294 21.70 -15.89 31.59
CA VAL A 294 20.39 -15.22 31.50
C VAL A 294 19.36 -16.01 30.68
N ILE A 295 19.68 -17.22 30.19
CA ILE A 295 18.74 -18.05 29.42
C ILE A 295 18.03 -19.05 30.36
N ALA A 296 16.74 -18.85 30.64
CA ALA A 296 15.96 -19.73 31.52
C ALA A 296 15.89 -21.18 31.01
N ALA A 297 15.85 -21.37 29.69
CA ALA A 297 15.80 -22.68 29.04
C ALA A 297 17.10 -23.51 29.17
N LEU A 298 18.17 -22.95 29.73
CA LEU A 298 19.38 -23.71 30.09
C LEU A 298 19.32 -24.27 31.53
N ASN A 299 18.21 -24.09 32.25
CA ASN A 299 17.91 -24.82 33.48
C ASN A 299 17.13 -26.12 33.17
N LEU A 300 17.55 -27.25 33.74
CA LEU A 300 16.91 -28.55 33.52
C LEU A 300 15.49 -28.64 34.11
N ASP A 301 15.25 -28.03 35.26
CA ASP A 301 13.91 -27.94 35.89
C ASP A 301 12.93 -27.24 34.95
N TYR A 302 13.39 -26.17 34.30
CA TYR A 302 12.60 -25.40 33.34
C TYR A 302 12.26 -26.24 32.09
N ARG A 303 13.24 -26.95 31.50
CA ARG A 303 12.97 -27.84 30.34
C ARG A 303 12.04 -28.99 30.70
N MET A 304 12.22 -29.58 31.89
CA MET A 304 11.33 -30.61 32.43
C MET A 304 9.92 -30.05 32.69
N ALA A 305 9.80 -28.82 33.19
CA ALA A 305 8.52 -28.13 33.37
C ALA A 305 7.81 -27.90 32.03
N VAL A 306 8.51 -27.43 30.98
CA VAL A 306 7.97 -27.30 29.62
C VAL A 306 7.42 -28.64 29.13
N TYR A 307 8.22 -29.71 29.23
CA TYR A 307 7.83 -31.05 28.78
C TYR A 307 6.59 -31.58 29.52
N LEU A 308 6.61 -31.58 30.85
CA LEU A 308 5.54 -32.14 31.68
C LEU A 308 4.24 -31.33 31.58
N SER A 309 4.31 -30.01 31.56
CA SER A 309 3.14 -29.14 31.36
C SER A 309 2.60 -29.27 29.93
N GLY A 310 3.51 -29.43 28.96
CA GLY A 310 3.20 -29.68 27.55
C GLY A 310 2.30 -30.90 27.31
N GLN A 311 2.35 -31.93 28.16
CA GLN A 311 1.47 -33.12 28.07
C GLN A 311 -0.02 -32.80 28.28
N SER A 312 -0.34 -31.66 28.90
CA SER A 312 -1.71 -31.14 29.04
C SER A 312 -2.20 -30.34 27.82
N SER A 313 -1.39 -30.26 26.76
CA SER A 313 -1.59 -29.35 25.62
C SER A 313 -1.26 -30.01 24.27
N LYS A 314 -1.47 -29.27 23.18
CA LYS A 314 -1.01 -29.60 21.83
C LYS A 314 -0.87 -28.32 20.99
N SER A 315 0.02 -28.36 20.01
CA SER A 315 0.09 -27.39 18.91
C SER A 315 -0.84 -27.76 17.75
N ALA A 316 -1.12 -26.80 16.86
CA ALA A 316 -1.85 -27.04 15.62
C ALA A 316 -0.97 -27.82 14.62
N ALA A 317 -1.55 -28.83 13.95
CA ALA A 317 -0.81 -29.64 13.00
C ALA A 317 -0.52 -28.87 11.70
N ILE A 318 0.75 -28.93 11.27
CA ILE A 318 1.35 -28.23 10.12
C ILE A 318 0.48 -28.18 8.85
N ILE A 319 -0.21 -29.28 8.51
CA ILE A 319 -1.08 -29.38 7.32
C ILE A 319 -2.17 -28.31 7.31
N SER A 320 -2.63 -27.84 8.48
CA SER A 320 -3.59 -26.74 8.59
C SER A 320 -2.98 -25.36 8.28
N GLY A 321 -1.71 -25.13 8.65
CA GLY A 321 -1.01 -23.86 8.44
C GLY A 321 -0.79 -23.55 6.96
N ALA A 322 -0.43 -24.55 6.16
CA ALA A 322 -0.28 -24.39 4.70
C ALA A 322 -1.59 -23.95 4.01
N VAL A 323 -2.73 -24.49 4.44
CA VAL A 323 -4.05 -24.12 3.88
C VAL A 323 -4.52 -22.75 4.41
N GLN A 324 -4.21 -22.40 5.66
CA GLN A 324 -4.52 -21.08 6.22
C GLN A 324 -3.65 -19.96 5.62
N ALA A 325 -2.40 -20.24 5.26
CA ALA A 325 -1.48 -19.24 4.72
C ALA A 325 -1.90 -18.70 3.33
N TYR A 326 -2.51 -19.55 2.48
CA TYR A 326 -3.00 -19.20 1.14
C TYR A 326 -4.47 -18.74 1.11
N GLY A 327 -5.09 -18.49 2.27
CA GLY A 327 -6.51 -18.14 2.36
C GLY A 327 -6.80 -17.08 3.42
N SER A 328 -8.09 -16.80 3.61
CA SER A 328 -8.56 -16.09 4.80
C SER A 328 -8.36 -16.96 6.06
N LYS A 329 -8.26 -16.35 7.26
CA LYS A 329 -8.25 -17.06 8.56
C LYS A 329 -9.59 -17.75 8.93
N ALA A 330 -10.33 -18.25 7.94
CA ALA A 330 -11.64 -18.88 8.11
C ALA A 330 -11.52 -20.31 8.66
N MET A 331 -11.14 -20.44 9.93
CA MET A 331 -11.46 -21.54 10.87
C MET A 331 -11.41 -23.00 10.35
N LEU A 332 -10.56 -23.32 9.38
CA LEU A 332 -10.45 -24.67 8.81
C LEU A 332 -9.91 -25.66 9.86
N GLY A 333 -10.82 -26.47 10.41
CA GLY A 333 -10.49 -27.57 11.33
C GLY A 333 -10.69 -27.28 12.83
N ILE A 334 -11.27 -26.14 13.22
CA ILE A 334 -11.63 -25.88 14.63
C ILE A 334 -12.88 -26.72 15.01
N PRO A 335 -12.82 -27.59 16.04
CA PRO A 335 -14.02 -28.20 16.60
C PRO A 335 -14.95 -27.13 17.19
N VAL A 336 -16.26 -27.28 16.97
CA VAL A 336 -17.31 -26.29 17.32
C VAL A 336 -17.45 -26.02 18.84
N THR A 337 -16.59 -26.62 19.67
CA THR A 337 -16.53 -26.46 21.12
C THR A 337 -15.59 -25.35 21.60
N ASN A 338 -14.61 -24.92 20.79
CA ASN A 338 -13.75 -23.78 21.15
C ASN A 338 -14.51 -22.46 20.92
N THR A 339 -14.81 -21.73 22.00
CA THR A 339 -15.54 -20.46 21.94
C THR A 339 -14.63 -19.32 21.47
N ALA A 340 -15.10 -18.52 20.51
CA ALA A 340 -14.35 -17.36 20.01
C ALA A 340 -14.26 -16.24 21.06
N LEU A 341 -13.11 -15.56 21.14
CA LEU A 341 -12.88 -14.43 22.04
C LEU A 341 -13.54 -13.18 21.46
N LEU A 342 -14.76 -12.88 21.93
CA LEU A 342 -15.63 -11.79 21.42
C LEU A 342 -15.07 -10.36 21.65
N ASN A 343 -13.99 -10.24 22.41
CA ASN A 343 -13.21 -9.02 22.64
C ASN A 343 -11.90 -8.95 21.83
N GLN A 344 -11.55 -9.98 21.05
CA GLN A 344 -10.27 -10.07 20.33
C GLN A 344 -10.41 -9.90 18.82
N PHE A 345 -9.46 -9.17 18.24
CA PHE A 345 -9.31 -8.95 16.80
C PHE A 345 -7.90 -9.35 16.38
N ASP A 346 -7.80 -10.23 15.39
CA ASP A 346 -6.53 -10.74 14.87
C ASP A 346 -6.27 -10.10 13.51
N VAL A 347 -5.43 -9.06 13.50
CA VAL A 347 -5.09 -8.22 12.36
C VAL A 347 -3.97 -8.87 11.56
N VAL A 348 -4.10 -8.89 10.23
CA VAL A 348 -3.10 -9.43 9.30
C VAL A 348 -3.02 -8.63 8.00
N ALA A 349 -1.83 -8.58 7.41
CA ALA A 349 -1.61 -8.11 6.05
C ALA A 349 -2.52 -8.86 5.05
N ASP A 350 -3.12 -8.18 4.07
CA ASP A 350 -4.02 -8.79 3.09
C ASP A 350 -3.33 -9.39 1.86
N THR A 351 -2.04 -9.72 1.98
CA THR A 351 -1.25 -10.44 1.00
C THR A 351 -1.41 -11.96 1.14
N SER A 352 -0.85 -12.70 0.18
CA SER A 352 -0.78 -14.16 0.20
C SER A 352 0.58 -14.65 -0.34
N PRO A 353 1.24 -15.63 0.29
CA PRO A 353 0.83 -16.31 1.52
C PRO A 353 1.26 -15.54 2.80
N SER A 354 0.40 -15.54 3.81
CA SER A 354 0.68 -14.93 5.13
C SER A 354 1.22 -15.98 6.11
N MET A 355 2.43 -16.48 5.86
CA MET A 355 2.95 -17.76 6.41
C MET A 355 3.14 -17.81 7.95
N VAL A 356 3.64 -16.74 8.58
CA VAL A 356 4.01 -16.77 10.01
C VAL A 356 2.80 -16.51 10.92
N ALA A 357 1.93 -15.60 10.52
CA ALA A 357 0.73 -15.18 11.25
C ALA A 357 -0.42 -16.21 11.26
N ASN A 358 -0.17 -17.48 10.92
CA ASN A 358 -1.17 -18.54 10.75
C ASN A 358 -0.65 -19.93 11.24
N ARG A 359 0.27 -19.94 12.22
CA ARG A 359 0.96 -21.18 12.66
C ARG A 359 0.26 -21.97 13.79
N GLN A 360 -0.69 -21.38 14.51
CA GLN A 360 -1.45 -22.01 15.60
C GLN A 360 -2.95 -21.62 15.53
N TRP A 361 -3.77 -22.02 16.50
CA TRP A 361 -5.20 -21.67 16.48
C TRP A 361 -5.43 -20.19 16.82
N HIS A 362 -6.33 -19.59 16.03
CA HIS A 362 -6.81 -18.22 16.21
C HIS A 362 -8.18 -18.19 16.86
N TYR A 363 -8.33 -17.32 17.85
CA TYR A 363 -9.54 -17.17 18.67
C TYR A 363 -10.22 -15.81 18.48
N GLY A 364 -9.52 -14.82 17.90
CA GLY A 364 -10.06 -13.50 17.60
C GLY A 364 -10.79 -13.42 16.26
N LYS A 365 -11.50 -12.33 16.04
CA LYS A 365 -12.09 -11.99 14.73
C LYS A 365 -10.99 -11.53 13.77
N ASN A 366 -10.82 -12.25 12.66
CA ASN A 366 -9.89 -11.87 11.59
C ASN A 366 -10.17 -10.46 11.04
N VAL A 367 -9.13 -9.63 10.91
CA VAL A 367 -9.17 -8.31 10.28
C VAL A 367 -8.03 -8.25 9.26
N ARG A 368 -8.34 -7.93 7.99
CA ARG A 368 -7.35 -7.87 6.91
C ARG A 368 -7.07 -6.41 6.55
N VAL A 369 -5.80 -6.05 6.47
CA VAL A 369 -5.30 -4.71 6.14
C VAL A 369 -4.51 -4.82 4.84
N THR A 370 -4.96 -4.16 3.77
CA THR A 370 -4.19 -4.07 2.52
C THR A 370 -2.82 -3.45 2.79
N ILE A 371 -1.76 -4.07 2.29
CA ILE A 371 -0.41 -3.51 2.19
C ILE A 371 0.06 -3.71 0.75
N GLU A 372 1.14 -3.04 0.37
CA GLU A 372 1.86 -3.32 -0.88
C GLU A 372 2.45 -4.74 -0.90
N ASP A 373 2.67 -5.28 -2.10
CA ASP A 373 3.11 -6.66 -2.25
C ASP A 373 4.64 -6.81 -2.15
N GLN A 374 5.09 -7.63 -1.20
CA GLN A 374 6.51 -7.78 -0.83
C GLN A 374 7.04 -9.20 -1.10
N PRO A 375 8.35 -9.38 -1.37
CA PRO A 375 8.99 -10.68 -1.59
C PRO A 375 8.64 -11.71 -0.50
N LEU A 376 8.51 -12.98 -0.89
CA LEU A 376 8.29 -14.06 0.09
C LEU A 376 9.60 -14.50 0.76
N TYR A 377 10.74 -14.36 0.08
CA TYR A 377 12.07 -14.72 0.56
C TYR A 377 13.16 -13.89 -0.12
N ARG A 378 14.29 -13.68 0.58
CA ARG A 378 15.46 -12.90 0.14
C ARG A 378 16.77 -13.68 0.35
N GLY A 379 17.71 -13.54 -0.59
CA GLY A 379 19.15 -13.80 -0.37
C GLY A 379 19.68 -15.24 -0.25
N GLY A 380 18.95 -16.28 -0.66
CA GLY A 380 19.47 -17.65 -0.66
C GLY A 380 19.37 -18.28 0.73
N ILE A 381 18.14 -18.56 1.15
CA ILE A 381 17.82 -19.15 2.45
C ILE A 381 18.24 -20.62 2.49
N VAL A 382 18.86 -21.05 3.60
CA VAL A 382 19.23 -22.45 3.80
C VAL A 382 17.99 -23.27 4.15
N LEU A 383 17.35 -23.81 3.11
CA LEU A 383 16.32 -24.83 3.23
C LEU A 383 16.98 -26.21 3.35
N SER A 384 16.70 -26.93 4.44
CA SER A 384 17.20 -28.30 4.65
C SER A 384 16.68 -29.24 3.56
N ALA A 385 17.59 -29.85 2.79
CA ALA A 385 17.22 -30.67 1.62
C ALA A 385 16.38 -31.93 1.93
N ALA A 386 16.28 -32.31 3.21
CA ALA A 386 15.37 -33.36 3.68
C ALA A 386 13.89 -32.92 3.72
N ASP A 387 13.64 -31.61 3.85
CA ASP A 387 12.34 -31.03 4.17
C ASP A 387 11.68 -30.37 2.95
N GLN A 388 11.68 -31.01 1.78
CA GLN A 388 10.91 -30.56 0.60
C GLN A 388 9.37 -30.76 0.75
N SER A 389 8.91 -31.04 1.96
CA SER A 389 7.54 -30.83 2.41
C SER A 389 7.26 -29.32 2.51
N TRP A 390 6.00 -28.89 2.46
CA TRP A 390 5.62 -27.47 2.58
C TRP A 390 5.66 -26.97 4.04
N ASP A 391 6.55 -27.55 4.86
CA ASP A 391 6.73 -27.31 6.28
C ASP A 391 8.03 -26.55 6.53
N TYR A 392 7.94 -25.23 6.60
CA TYR A 392 9.05 -24.32 6.91
C TYR A 392 9.40 -24.34 8.42
N GLY A 393 9.50 -25.55 8.99
CA GLY A 393 9.75 -25.82 10.40
C GLY A 393 11.24 -25.89 10.79
N ASN A 394 12.12 -26.12 9.81
CA ASN A 394 13.58 -26.25 9.99
C ASN A 394 14.39 -25.15 9.29
N VAL A 395 13.77 -24.03 8.89
CA VAL A 395 14.51 -22.90 8.30
C VAL A 395 15.40 -22.27 9.37
N GLU A 396 16.70 -22.21 9.12
CA GLU A 396 17.64 -21.50 9.98
C GLU A 396 17.48 -19.99 9.76
N LEU A 397 16.72 -19.32 10.65
CA LEU A 397 16.31 -17.92 10.46
C LEU A 397 17.46 -16.91 10.60
N LEU A 398 18.57 -17.31 11.22
CA LEU A 398 19.72 -16.43 11.45
C LEU A 398 20.98 -17.13 10.92
N VAL A 399 21.45 -16.62 9.79
CA VAL A 399 22.58 -17.14 9.00
C VAL A 399 23.55 -16.00 8.65
N ASP A 400 24.73 -16.35 8.16
CA ASP A 400 25.70 -15.35 7.71
C ASP A 400 25.17 -14.56 6.49
N GLY A 401 25.22 -13.23 6.57
CA GLY A 401 24.56 -12.31 5.64
C GLY A 401 23.10 -11.96 5.98
N TYR A 402 22.71 -12.02 7.27
CA TYR A 402 21.31 -11.96 7.72
C TYR A 402 20.52 -10.73 7.27
N ALA A 403 21.13 -9.54 7.14
CA ALA A 403 20.42 -8.34 6.67
C ALA A 403 19.82 -8.55 5.26
N ASN A 404 20.51 -9.36 4.45
CA ASN A 404 20.12 -9.73 3.10
C ASN A 404 19.38 -11.08 3.02
N LYS A 405 19.16 -11.80 4.13
CA LYS A 405 18.67 -13.19 4.14
C LYS A 405 17.53 -13.39 5.13
N ASP A 406 16.32 -13.24 4.63
CA ASP A 406 15.10 -13.18 5.44
C ASP A 406 13.89 -13.69 4.63
N PHE A 407 12.76 -14.00 5.30
CA PHE A 407 11.52 -14.36 4.63
C PHE A 407 10.29 -13.67 5.21
N GLY A 408 9.29 -13.50 4.35
CA GLY A 408 7.97 -13.04 4.75
C GLY A 408 7.97 -11.59 5.23
N ASP A 409 8.58 -10.67 4.47
CA ASP A 409 8.53 -9.22 4.72
C ASP A 409 7.09 -8.72 4.96
N THR A 410 6.09 -9.34 4.33
CA THR A 410 4.63 -9.12 4.57
C THR A 410 4.16 -9.34 6.01
N HIS A 411 4.97 -9.98 6.87
CA HIS A 411 4.76 -10.11 8.30
C HIS A 411 5.15 -8.84 9.08
N SER A 412 5.82 -7.87 8.45
CA SER A 412 6.24 -6.63 9.09
C SER A 412 5.09 -5.81 9.68
N LEU A 413 5.28 -5.35 10.91
CA LEU A 413 4.41 -4.38 11.57
C LEU A 413 4.54 -2.97 10.97
N VAL A 414 5.68 -2.61 10.38
CA VAL A 414 5.89 -1.30 9.72
C VAL A 414 5.02 -1.16 8.48
N LEU A 415 4.96 -2.18 7.61
CA LEU A 415 4.08 -2.17 6.43
C LEU A 415 2.61 -2.01 6.82
N LEU A 416 2.20 -2.63 7.93
CA LEU A 416 0.87 -2.43 8.51
C LEU A 416 0.68 -1.01 9.02
N GLN A 417 1.64 -0.47 9.78
CA GLN A 417 1.59 0.90 10.32
C GLN A 417 1.49 1.95 9.22
N ASP A 418 2.35 1.87 8.20
CA ASP A 418 2.50 2.87 7.15
C ASP A 418 1.28 2.84 6.21
N SER A 419 0.79 1.65 5.85
CA SER A 419 -0.47 1.50 5.12
C SER A 419 -1.68 1.96 5.94
N LEU A 420 -1.76 1.62 7.24
CA LEU A 420 -2.83 2.13 8.11
C LEU A 420 -2.81 3.66 8.23
N ASN A 421 -1.63 4.28 8.18
CA ASN A 421 -1.49 5.74 8.14
C ASN A 421 -2.06 6.36 6.86
N VAL A 422 -1.75 5.83 5.67
CA VAL A 422 -2.34 6.29 4.40
C VAL A 422 -3.85 6.06 4.38
N GLN A 423 -4.32 4.88 4.79
CA GLN A 423 -5.74 4.55 4.83
C GLN A 423 -6.52 5.44 5.81
N ASN A 424 -5.98 5.69 7.00
CA ASN A 424 -6.56 6.60 7.98
C ASN A 424 -6.61 8.05 7.45
N THR A 425 -5.56 8.50 6.77
CA THR A 425 -5.48 9.84 6.18
C THR A 425 -6.53 10.02 5.07
N LEU A 426 -6.69 9.06 4.17
CA LEU A 426 -7.75 9.06 3.16
C LEU A 426 -9.16 9.03 3.78
N LEU A 427 -9.39 8.23 4.83
CA LEU A 427 -10.67 8.20 5.55
C LEU A 427 -10.96 9.51 6.29
N GLN A 428 -9.93 10.25 6.74
CA GLN A 428 -10.12 11.53 7.43
C GLN A 428 -10.62 12.66 6.53
N LEU A 429 -10.46 12.54 5.20
CA LEU A 429 -11.11 13.43 4.21
C LEU A 429 -12.65 13.36 4.25
N LEU A 430 -13.21 12.30 4.85
CA LEU A 430 -14.66 12.09 4.99
C LEU A 430 -15.13 12.40 6.42
N PRO A 431 -16.41 12.79 6.62
CA PRO A 431 -17.06 12.86 7.93
C PRO A 431 -16.96 11.54 8.72
N PRO A 432 -16.86 11.57 10.06
CA PRO A 432 -16.74 10.36 10.89
C PRO A 432 -17.82 9.31 10.66
N ASP A 433 -19.07 9.72 10.40
CA ASP A 433 -20.22 8.85 10.09
C ASP A 433 -20.10 8.16 8.72
N GLN A 434 -19.30 8.69 7.81
CA GLN A 434 -19.10 8.17 6.45
C GLN A 434 -17.89 7.22 6.33
N ARG A 435 -17.04 7.12 7.37
CA ARG A 435 -15.83 6.26 7.41
C ARG A 435 -16.12 4.75 7.56
N GLY A 436 -17.33 4.32 7.19
CA GLY A 436 -17.76 2.93 7.26
C GLY A 436 -17.14 2.02 6.18
N SER A 437 -17.62 0.78 6.11
CA SER A 437 -17.10 -0.26 5.21
C SER A 437 -17.11 0.12 3.72
N THR A 438 -18.06 0.95 3.27
CA THR A 438 -18.08 1.49 1.90
C THR A 438 -16.87 2.37 1.62
N ALA A 439 -16.51 3.27 2.53
CA ALA A 439 -15.33 4.13 2.38
C ALA A 439 -14.03 3.33 2.48
N GLN A 440 -13.96 2.34 3.38
CA GLN A 440 -12.84 1.40 3.44
C GLN A 440 -12.69 0.60 2.13
N GLY A 441 -13.81 0.23 1.48
CA GLY A 441 -13.81 -0.39 0.16
C GLY A 441 -13.26 0.52 -0.95
N VAL A 442 -13.61 1.82 -0.93
CA VAL A 442 -13.05 2.83 -1.85
C VAL A 442 -11.55 3.01 -1.62
N VAL A 443 -11.12 3.13 -0.36
CA VAL A 443 -9.70 3.27 0.01
C VAL A 443 -8.88 2.05 -0.41
N ARG A 444 -9.39 0.82 -0.21
CA ARG A 444 -8.76 -0.38 -0.75
C ARG A 444 -8.66 -0.33 -2.28
N ALA A 445 -9.75 0.05 -2.96
CA ALA A 445 -9.76 0.14 -4.41
C ALA A 445 -8.76 1.17 -4.96
N ILE A 446 -8.49 2.26 -4.22
CA ILE A 446 -7.45 3.25 -4.52
C ILE A 446 -6.06 2.62 -4.46
N LEU A 447 -5.71 1.95 -3.36
CA LEU A 447 -4.41 1.28 -3.21
C LEU A 447 -4.18 0.24 -4.32
N ASN A 448 -5.21 -0.57 -4.60
CA ASN A 448 -5.25 -1.56 -5.68
C ASN A 448 -5.05 -0.99 -7.11
N VAL A 449 -5.04 0.34 -7.31
CA VAL A 449 -4.72 0.97 -8.60
C VAL A 449 -3.63 2.03 -8.51
N ALA A 450 -2.86 2.08 -7.42
CA ALA A 450 -1.79 3.05 -7.23
C ALA A 450 -0.46 2.64 -7.89
N SER A 451 -0.24 1.36 -8.16
CA SER A 451 0.96 0.82 -8.84
C SER A 451 0.58 -0.19 -9.92
N ASN A 452 1.52 -0.50 -10.81
CA ASN A 452 1.44 -1.59 -11.78
C ASN A 452 2.58 -2.62 -11.65
N LEU A 453 3.32 -2.64 -10.53
CA LEU A 453 4.53 -3.44 -10.39
C LEU A 453 4.23 -4.82 -9.78
N VAL A 454 4.81 -5.89 -10.35
CA VAL A 454 4.73 -7.24 -9.77
C VAL A 454 5.97 -7.47 -8.91
N LYS A 455 5.77 -7.89 -7.67
CA LYS A 455 6.88 -8.36 -6.83
C LYS A 455 7.60 -9.56 -7.45
N THR A 456 8.89 -9.69 -7.16
CA THR A 456 9.67 -10.90 -7.44
C THR A 456 10.36 -11.37 -6.17
N ASN A 457 10.44 -12.68 -5.95
CA ASN A 457 11.20 -13.21 -4.83
C ASN A 457 12.71 -13.10 -5.11
N GLY A 458 13.51 -13.05 -4.05
CA GLY A 458 14.97 -13.12 -4.15
C GLY A 458 15.48 -14.53 -4.42
N ASP A 459 16.77 -14.75 -4.16
CA ASP A 459 17.39 -16.06 -4.34
C ASP A 459 16.82 -17.10 -3.35
N ALA A 460 16.50 -18.30 -3.84
CA ALA A 460 15.76 -19.31 -3.06
C ALA A 460 16.64 -20.28 -2.25
N LEU A 461 17.92 -20.47 -2.63
CA LEU A 461 18.82 -21.48 -2.04
C LEU A 461 20.26 -20.98 -1.87
N PHE A 462 20.81 -20.29 -2.87
CA PHE A 462 22.16 -19.73 -2.86
C PHE A 462 22.15 -18.38 -3.59
N GLY A 463 22.76 -17.36 -3.00
CA GLY A 463 22.89 -16.04 -3.62
C GLY A 463 22.85 -14.89 -2.61
N SER A 464 22.35 -13.75 -3.04
CA SER A 464 22.19 -12.52 -2.23
C SER A 464 21.12 -11.55 -2.77
N GLY A 465 20.45 -11.89 -3.88
CA GLY A 465 19.38 -11.09 -4.47
C GLY A 465 18.19 -10.96 -3.54
N GLN A 466 17.75 -9.72 -3.30
CA GLN A 466 16.62 -9.39 -2.44
C GLN A 466 15.25 -9.59 -3.11
N GLY A 467 15.23 -9.83 -4.43
CA GLY A 467 14.01 -9.74 -5.21
C GLY A 467 13.56 -8.28 -5.38
N LYS A 468 12.29 -8.09 -5.75
CA LYS A 468 11.66 -6.78 -5.88
C LYS A 468 10.32 -6.75 -5.16
N ALA A 469 10.08 -5.67 -4.43
CA ALA A 469 8.76 -5.30 -3.93
C ALA A 469 7.95 -4.59 -5.04
N GLU A 470 6.65 -4.45 -4.81
CA GLU A 470 5.82 -3.46 -5.50
C GLU A 470 6.29 -2.04 -5.12
N GLY A 471 6.44 -1.77 -3.82
CA GLY A 471 7.37 -0.77 -3.27
C GLY A 471 7.05 0.71 -3.49
N ASN A 472 5.90 1.04 -4.10
CA ASN A 472 5.51 2.41 -4.45
C ASN A 472 4.00 2.70 -4.34
N VAL A 473 3.19 1.77 -3.83
CA VAL A 473 1.71 1.92 -3.74
C VAL A 473 1.33 3.05 -2.80
N LEU A 474 1.99 3.14 -1.65
CA LEU A 474 1.69 4.13 -0.62
C LEU A 474 2.21 5.51 -1.06
N GLU A 475 3.36 5.56 -1.72
CA GLU A 475 4.05 6.73 -2.24
C GLU A 475 3.25 7.35 -3.38
N ASN A 476 2.80 6.56 -4.35
CA ASN A 476 1.95 7.03 -5.45
C ASN A 476 0.59 7.52 -4.92
N THR A 477 0.05 6.88 -3.89
CA THR A 477 -1.20 7.33 -3.22
C THR A 477 -1.00 8.67 -2.49
N LEU A 478 0.12 8.86 -1.79
CA LEU A 478 0.44 10.13 -1.12
C LEU A 478 0.84 11.23 -2.10
N ASN A 479 1.52 10.92 -3.21
CA ASN A 479 1.81 11.86 -4.29
C ASN A 479 0.51 12.40 -4.88
N ALA A 480 -0.41 11.52 -5.30
CA ALA A 480 -1.71 11.93 -5.83
C ALA A 480 -2.56 12.72 -4.80
N LEU A 481 -2.47 12.37 -3.51
CA LEU A 481 -3.13 13.15 -2.45
C LEU A 481 -2.47 14.53 -2.26
N ALA A 482 -1.15 14.62 -2.31
CA ALA A 482 -0.39 15.86 -2.21
C ALA A 482 -0.74 16.83 -3.35
N ASP A 483 -0.78 16.35 -4.60
CA ASP A 483 -1.22 17.14 -5.75
C ASP A 483 -2.61 17.75 -5.50
N LEU A 484 -3.55 16.95 -4.97
CA LEU A 484 -4.93 17.35 -4.69
C LEU A 484 -5.08 18.32 -3.50
N VAL A 485 -4.29 18.21 -2.42
CA VAL A 485 -4.47 19.03 -1.19
C VAL A 485 -3.42 20.11 -0.94
N LEU A 486 -2.26 20.04 -1.60
CA LEU A 486 -1.19 21.05 -1.54
C LEU A 486 -1.09 21.87 -2.84
N GLY A 487 -1.66 21.37 -3.95
CA GLY A 487 -1.46 21.90 -5.29
C GLY A 487 -0.22 21.30 -5.96
N PRO A 488 -0.24 21.01 -7.28
CA PRO A 488 0.78 20.21 -7.93
C PRO A 488 2.16 20.88 -7.91
N VAL A 489 2.24 22.21 -8.05
CA VAL A 489 3.49 22.98 -7.96
C VAL A 489 4.22 22.79 -6.62
N ALA A 490 3.47 22.76 -5.51
CA ALA A 490 4.05 22.52 -4.18
C ALA A 490 4.35 21.03 -3.96
N ALA A 491 3.46 20.14 -4.42
CA ALA A 491 3.63 18.69 -4.32
C ALA A 491 4.84 18.19 -5.13
N LYS A 492 5.15 18.76 -6.30
CA LYS A 492 6.27 18.39 -7.17
C LYS A 492 7.61 18.38 -6.42
N ALA A 493 7.88 19.39 -5.59
CA ALA A 493 9.10 19.48 -4.79
C ALA A 493 9.17 18.46 -3.63
N LEU A 494 8.04 17.86 -3.24
CA LEU A 494 7.92 16.92 -2.13
C LEU A 494 7.76 15.47 -2.58
N ARG A 495 7.52 15.21 -3.87
CA ARG A 495 7.15 13.88 -4.38
C ARG A 495 8.08 12.77 -3.91
N LEU A 496 7.47 11.65 -3.54
CA LEU A 496 8.13 10.42 -3.14
C LEU A 496 8.43 9.56 -4.37
N THR A 497 9.49 8.76 -4.31
CA THR A 497 9.84 7.74 -5.31
C THR A 497 9.98 6.42 -4.58
N GLY A 498 8.96 5.56 -4.67
CA GLY A 498 8.95 4.30 -3.95
C GLY A 498 10.09 3.36 -4.34
N SER A 499 10.64 2.66 -3.34
CA SER A 499 11.74 1.71 -3.53
C SER A 499 11.22 0.34 -3.91
N THR A 500 11.49 -0.08 -5.14
CA THR A 500 11.15 -1.42 -5.62
C THR A 500 12.05 -2.53 -5.06
N ASP A 501 13.11 -2.22 -4.31
CA ASP A 501 14.07 -3.22 -3.82
C ASP A 501 13.56 -3.96 -2.57
N GLY A 502 13.73 -5.29 -2.56
CA GLY A 502 13.30 -6.10 -1.42
C GLY A 502 14.04 -5.73 -0.13
N GLY A 503 13.30 -5.65 0.98
CA GLY A 503 13.86 -5.34 2.30
C GLY A 503 13.92 -3.84 2.66
N THR A 504 13.74 -2.92 1.71
CA THR A 504 13.89 -1.46 1.97
C THR A 504 12.71 -0.82 2.70
N TRP A 505 11.65 -1.57 3.03
CA TRP A 505 10.44 -1.04 3.68
C TRP A 505 10.67 -0.44 5.08
N ALA A 506 11.83 -0.72 5.69
CA ALA A 506 12.21 -0.21 7.01
C ALA A 506 13.04 1.08 6.97
N ASP A 507 13.47 1.52 5.78
CA ASP A 507 14.55 2.49 5.64
C ASP A 507 14.14 3.91 6.02
N ILE A 508 14.99 4.57 6.80
CA ILE A 508 14.75 5.92 7.36
C ILE A 508 15.45 7.02 6.52
N GLY A 509 16.31 6.66 5.57
CA GLY A 509 17.08 7.62 4.76
C GLY A 509 16.23 8.50 3.83
N ASP A 510 16.69 9.72 3.57
CA ASP A 510 15.93 10.76 2.84
C ASP A 510 16.08 10.73 1.31
N GLU A 511 16.77 9.72 0.74
CA GLU A 511 17.04 9.58 -0.70
C GLU A 511 15.79 9.15 -1.50
N ASN A 512 14.81 10.07 -1.57
CA ASN A 512 13.55 10.02 -2.31
C ASN A 512 12.53 8.94 -1.90
N SER A 513 12.94 7.83 -1.28
CA SER A 513 12.09 6.67 -0.98
C SER A 513 11.75 6.46 0.50
N GLY A 514 12.66 6.79 1.43
CA GLY A 514 12.58 6.32 2.81
C GLY A 514 11.53 7.00 3.70
N ARG A 515 11.25 6.34 4.82
CA ARG A 515 10.13 6.63 5.74
C ARG A 515 10.15 8.04 6.30
N THR A 516 11.32 8.65 6.52
CA THR A 516 11.40 10.04 7.03
C THR A 516 10.72 11.02 6.08
N ARG A 517 11.03 10.94 4.79
CA ARG A 517 10.39 11.76 3.75
C ARG A 517 8.90 11.43 3.61
N PHE A 518 8.54 10.14 3.66
CA PHE A 518 7.15 9.67 3.64
C PHE A 518 6.30 10.30 4.76
N TYR A 519 6.76 10.19 6.01
CA TYR A 519 6.05 10.75 7.17
C TYR A 519 6.07 12.28 7.20
N ASN A 520 7.11 12.91 6.65
CA ASN A 520 7.16 14.36 6.49
C ASN A 520 6.18 14.88 5.42
N LEU A 521 5.95 14.15 4.32
CA LEU A 521 4.89 14.47 3.36
C LEU A 521 3.50 14.20 3.96
N LEU A 522 3.31 13.05 4.60
CA LEU A 522 2.07 12.68 5.29
C LEU A 522 1.66 13.75 6.30
N LYS A 523 2.61 14.24 7.11
CA LYS A 523 2.38 15.34 8.05
C LYS A 523 2.01 16.64 7.35
N GLN A 524 2.67 17.02 6.25
CA GLN A 524 2.33 18.23 5.49
C GLN A 524 0.92 18.16 4.87
N ILE A 525 0.53 17.00 4.34
CA ILE A 525 -0.84 16.71 3.88
C ILE A 525 -1.84 16.93 5.02
N GLN A 526 -1.62 16.28 6.17
CA GLN A 526 -2.50 16.38 7.34
C GLN A 526 -2.52 17.78 7.98
N ASP A 527 -1.41 18.52 7.91
CA ASP A 527 -1.31 19.89 8.44
C ASP A 527 -1.92 20.94 7.50
N SER A 528 -2.16 20.63 6.23
CA SER A 528 -2.75 21.54 5.25
C SER A 528 -4.15 22.03 5.69
N SER A 529 -4.44 23.30 5.41
CA SER A 529 -5.73 23.90 5.78
C SER A 529 -6.91 23.29 5.01
N LEU A 530 -6.69 22.80 3.78
CA LEU A 530 -7.70 22.13 2.97
C LEU A 530 -8.06 20.74 3.54
N PHE A 531 -7.06 19.96 3.98
CA PHE A 531 -7.29 18.70 4.70
C PHE A 531 -8.02 18.93 6.03
N LYS A 532 -7.60 19.93 6.81
CA LYS A 532 -8.26 20.31 8.08
C LYS A 532 -9.70 20.79 7.91
N LYS A 533 -10.06 21.38 6.76
CA LYS A 533 -11.45 21.67 6.39
C LYS A 533 -12.23 20.42 5.97
N ALA A 534 -11.61 19.51 5.21
CA ALA A 534 -12.24 18.32 4.65
C ALA A 534 -13.01 17.48 5.66
N ALA A 535 -12.40 17.22 6.81
CA ALA A 535 -12.96 16.41 7.90
C ALA A 535 -14.32 16.90 8.43
N ASN A 536 -14.71 18.15 8.14
CA ASN A 536 -15.99 18.75 8.53
C ASN A 536 -17.12 18.53 7.49
N GLY A 537 -16.91 17.66 6.49
CA GLY A 537 -17.94 17.28 5.51
C GLY A 537 -18.09 18.20 4.31
N THR A 538 -17.04 18.98 4.00
CA THR A 538 -17.00 19.77 2.76
C THR A 538 -16.52 18.97 1.54
N LEU A 539 -15.86 17.82 1.74
CA LEU A 539 -15.28 17.01 0.65
C LEU A 539 -15.93 15.62 0.53
N THR A 540 -15.78 15.00 -0.64
CA THR A 540 -16.12 13.59 -0.87
C THR A 540 -15.02 12.90 -1.65
N LEU A 541 -14.50 11.80 -1.10
CA LEU A 541 -13.54 10.90 -1.75
C LEU A 541 -14.28 9.86 -2.60
N GLN A 542 -13.94 9.75 -3.88
CA GLN A 542 -14.52 8.77 -4.81
C GLN A 542 -13.41 8.13 -5.67
N LEU A 543 -13.51 6.84 -5.97
CA LEU A 543 -12.62 6.19 -6.94
C LEU A 543 -12.81 6.83 -8.33
N ALA A 544 -11.73 7.02 -9.10
CA ALA A 544 -11.77 7.68 -10.40
C ALA A 544 -12.31 6.75 -11.53
N THR A 545 -13.54 6.27 -11.38
CA THR A 545 -14.20 5.39 -12.35
C THR A 545 -15.73 5.54 -12.34
N PRO A 546 -16.42 5.49 -13.50
CA PRO A 546 -15.87 5.41 -14.86
C PRO A 546 -15.24 6.75 -15.29
N THR A 547 -14.03 6.71 -15.87
CA THR A 547 -13.29 7.94 -16.23
C THR A 547 -13.99 8.76 -17.33
N SER A 548 -14.79 8.10 -18.18
CA SER A 548 -15.59 8.75 -19.22
C SER A 548 -16.64 9.74 -18.67
N GLU A 549 -17.17 9.49 -17.47
CA GLU A 549 -18.03 10.45 -16.77
C GLU A 549 -17.22 11.62 -16.19
N LEU A 550 -15.98 11.36 -15.72
CA LEU A 550 -15.09 12.40 -15.22
C LEU A 550 -14.75 13.45 -16.29
N ALA A 551 -14.54 13.04 -17.54
CA ALA A 551 -14.32 13.98 -18.65
C ALA A 551 -15.47 14.98 -18.86
N THR A 552 -16.70 14.59 -18.48
CA THR A 552 -17.89 15.46 -18.53
C THR A 552 -18.01 16.29 -17.25
N LEU A 553 -17.85 15.67 -16.08
CA LEU A 553 -17.92 16.35 -14.78
C LEU A 553 -16.82 17.41 -14.61
N ALA A 554 -15.63 17.19 -15.17
CA ALA A 554 -14.51 18.12 -15.17
C ALA A 554 -14.77 19.47 -15.86
N ARG A 555 -15.95 19.67 -16.49
CA ARG A 555 -16.42 21.00 -16.93
C ARG A 555 -17.10 21.84 -15.86
N THR A 556 -17.51 21.23 -14.74
CA THR A 556 -18.27 21.90 -13.67
C THR A 556 -17.80 21.54 -12.25
N ASP A 557 -16.97 20.50 -12.11
CA ASP A 557 -16.39 20.01 -10.86
C ASP A 557 -14.86 20.05 -10.96
N PHE A 558 -14.22 20.97 -10.24
CA PHE A 558 -12.77 21.09 -10.24
C PHE A 558 -12.07 19.86 -9.66
N GLY A 559 -12.72 19.11 -8.76
CA GLY A 559 -12.18 17.85 -8.24
C GLY A 559 -12.05 16.79 -9.33
N ALA A 560 -13.05 16.70 -10.22
CA ALA A 560 -12.99 15.83 -11.38
C ALA A 560 -11.90 16.28 -12.39
N TYR A 561 -11.72 17.59 -12.60
CA TYR A 561 -10.63 18.11 -13.43
C TYR A 561 -9.25 17.84 -12.82
N ALA A 562 -9.05 18.16 -11.54
CA ALA A 562 -7.79 17.96 -10.82
C ALA A 562 -7.35 16.48 -10.81
N ALA A 563 -8.30 15.54 -10.73
CA ALA A 563 -8.02 14.11 -10.85
C ALA A 563 -7.53 13.72 -12.27
N LEU A 564 -8.10 14.28 -13.34
CA LEU A 564 -7.65 14.06 -14.72
C LEU A 564 -6.30 14.76 -15.03
N TYR A 565 -6.08 15.92 -14.42
CA TYR A 565 -4.83 16.68 -14.51
C TYR A 565 -3.66 15.94 -13.84
N SER A 566 -3.88 15.41 -12.65
CA SER A 566 -2.85 14.69 -11.88
C SER A 566 -2.75 13.19 -12.23
N LEU A 567 -3.63 12.68 -13.09
CA LEU A 567 -3.86 11.24 -13.32
C LEU A 567 -4.04 10.46 -11.99
N SER A 568 -4.80 11.06 -11.07
CA SER A 568 -5.09 10.51 -9.74
C SER A 568 -6.06 9.33 -9.85
N PRO A 569 -5.82 8.22 -9.12
CA PRO A 569 -6.77 7.12 -9.02
C PRO A 569 -8.06 7.46 -8.26
N PHE A 570 -8.16 8.65 -7.65
CA PHE A 570 -9.35 9.13 -6.97
C PHE A 570 -9.67 10.61 -7.23
N VAL A 571 -10.96 10.91 -7.13
CA VAL A 571 -11.53 12.25 -7.17
C VAL A 571 -11.76 12.73 -5.74
N LEU A 572 -11.30 13.94 -5.44
CA LEU A 572 -11.61 14.66 -4.22
C LEU A 572 -12.53 15.84 -4.58
N LYS A 573 -13.84 15.70 -4.32
CA LYS A 573 -14.83 16.71 -4.72
C LYS A 573 -14.89 17.86 -3.73
N PHE A 574 -14.75 19.10 -4.22
CA PHE A 574 -14.69 20.32 -3.42
C PHE A 574 -16.09 20.95 -3.23
N GLY A 575 -16.85 20.47 -2.25
CA GLY A 575 -18.31 20.63 -2.17
C GLY A 575 -18.86 21.97 -1.64
N THR A 576 -18.04 23.02 -1.44
CA THR A 576 -18.53 24.36 -1.04
C THR A 576 -17.62 25.49 -1.53
N SER A 577 -18.18 26.70 -1.67
CA SER A 577 -17.43 27.92 -1.99
C SER A 577 -16.38 28.32 -0.93
N ALA A 578 -16.46 27.77 0.28
CA ALA A 578 -15.45 27.95 1.34
C ALA A 578 -14.18 27.08 1.13
N ALA A 579 -14.26 26.04 0.31
CA ALA A 579 -13.12 25.28 -0.20
C ALA A 579 -12.59 25.88 -1.51
N GLU A 580 -13.49 26.31 -2.39
CA GLU A 580 -13.20 26.91 -3.71
C GLU A 580 -12.12 28.01 -3.67
N ALA A 581 -12.24 28.97 -2.74
CA ALA A 581 -11.27 30.07 -2.61
C ALA A 581 -9.86 29.61 -2.18
N GLU A 582 -9.75 28.48 -1.48
CA GLU A 582 -8.48 27.90 -1.04
C GLU A 582 -7.88 26.99 -2.10
N VAL A 583 -8.72 26.15 -2.74
CA VAL A 583 -8.34 25.36 -3.91
C VAL A 583 -7.78 26.27 -5.00
N LYS A 584 -8.43 27.41 -5.27
CA LYS A 584 -7.92 28.46 -6.17
C LYS A 584 -6.56 29.02 -5.75
N ALA A 585 -6.29 29.17 -4.46
CA ALA A 585 -5.01 29.67 -3.97
C ALA A 585 -3.87 28.64 -4.12
N LEU A 586 -4.17 27.35 -3.89
CA LEU A 586 -3.21 26.25 -3.99
C LEU A 586 -2.91 25.85 -5.44
N TRP A 587 -3.93 25.88 -6.31
CA TRP A 587 -3.83 25.51 -7.74
C TRP A 587 -3.58 26.71 -8.67
N GLY A 588 -3.69 27.95 -8.17
CA GLY A 588 -3.25 29.16 -8.85
C GLY A 588 -3.76 29.34 -10.29
N ASN A 589 -2.83 29.33 -11.24
CA ASN A 589 -3.12 29.47 -12.67
C ASN A 589 -3.95 28.28 -13.17
N ILE A 590 -3.59 27.04 -12.85
CA ILE A 590 -4.29 25.82 -13.31
C ILE A 590 -5.78 25.84 -12.94
N TYR A 591 -6.13 26.37 -11.75
CA TYR A 591 -7.53 26.61 -11.39
C TYR A 591 -8.15 27.77 -12.19
N THR A 592 -7.43 28.87 -12.36
CA THR A 592 -7.92 30.07 -13.05
C THR A 592 -8.19 29.79 -14.54
N ASP A 593 -7.30 29.03 -15.17
CA ASP A 593 -7.35 28.57 -16.55
C ASP A 593 -8.48 27.55 -16.79
N TRP A 594 -8.84 26.76 -15.78
CA TRP A 594 -10.04 25.93 -15.78
C TRP A 594 -11.33 26.76 -15.61
N ALA A 595 -11.28 27.83 -14.80
CA ALA A 595 -12.44 28.60 -14.37
C ALA A 595 -12.91 29.70 -15.35
N THR A 596 -12.26 29.89 -16.50
CA THR A 596 -12.71 30.86 -17.52
C THR A 596 -13.90 30.32 -18.32
N THR A 597 -15.12 30.67 -17.91
CA THR A 597 -16.36 30.01 -18.34
C THR A 597 -17.06 30.57 -19.58
N ASP A 598 -16.48 31.53 -20.33
CA ASP A 598 -17.18 32.12 -21.50
C ASP A 598 -16.32 32.26 -22.76
N THR A 599 -16.97 32.00 -23.90
CA THR A 599 -16.45 31.98 -25.29
C THR A 599 -15.33 30.98 -25.68
N HIS A 600 -14.21 30.83 -24.94
CA HIS A 600 -13.07 30.01 -25.39
C HIS A 600 -12.44 29.09 -24.33
N PRO A 601 -12.41 27.75 -24.53
CA PRO A 601 -11.54 26.85 -23.79
C PRO A 601 -10.13 26.86 -24.42
N SER A 602 -9.37 27.93 -24.20
CA SER A 602 -8.00 28.07 -24.72
C SER A 602 -7.03 27.05 -24.11
N THR A 603 -7.20 26.77 -22.82
CA THR A 603 -6.30 25.96 -21.95
C THR A 603 -6.74 24.51 -21.80
N VAL A 604 -8.05 24.27 -21.60
CA VAL A 604 -8.60 22.92 -21.31
C VAL A 604 -9.65 22.56 -22.36
N SER A 605 -9.26 21.87 -23.42
CA SER A 605 -10.18 21.48 -24.50
C SER A 605 -11.02 20.24 -24.14
N ASP A 606 -12.18 20.11 -24.79
CA ASP A 606 -13.05 18.92 -24.66
C ASP A 606 -12.37 17.63 -25.10
N GLN A 607 -11.35 17.76 -25.95
CA GLN A 607 -10.57 16.64 -26.46
C GLN A 607 -9.46 16.25 -25.48
N TRP A 608 -8.80 17.24 -24.85
CA TRP A 608 -7.86 17.02 -23.74
C TRP A 608 -8.53 16.28 -22.58
N LEU A 609 -9.74 16.69 -22.18
CA LEU A 609 -10.51 16.03 -21.11
C LEU A 609 -10.81 14.56 -21.43
N LYS A 610 -11.24 14.27 -22.66
CA LYS A 610 -11.54 12.90 -23.13
C LYS A 610 -10.27 12.05 -23.20
N ASP A 611 -9.16 12.62 -23.65
CA ASP A 611 -7.90 11.90 -23.79
C ASP A 611 -7.20 11.66 -22.43
N ARG A 612 -7.25 12.63 -21.49
CA ARG A 612 -6.79 12.40 -20.11
C ARG A 612 -7.64 11.36 -19.38
N ALA A 613 -8.96 11.34 -19.60
CA ALA A 613 -9.83 10.29 -19.07
C ALA A 613 -9.53 8.91 -19.68
N ALA A 614 -9.24 8.83 -20.98
CA ALA A 614 -8.84 7.60 -21.65
C ALA A 614 -7.45 7.11 -21.21
N LEU A 615 -6.50 8.02 -20.93
CA LEU A 615 -5.21 7.69 -20.34
C LEU A 615 -5.37 7.15 -18.91
N LEU A 616 -6.14 7.83 -18.06
CA LEU A 616 -6.42 7.37 -16.70
C LEU A 616 -7.15 6.02 -16.67
N GLU A 617 -8.03 5.75 -17.66
CA GLU A 617 -8.68 4.45 -17.84
C GLU A 617 -7.64 3.33 -18.01
N ARG A 618 -6.63 3.55 -18.86
CA ARG A 618 -5.55 2.61 -19.14
C ARG A 618 -4.58 2.48 -17.97
N LYS A 619 -4.20 3.58 -17.33
CA LYS A 619 -3.39 3.59 -16.11
C LYS A 619 -4.06 2.71 -15.05
N ASN A 620 -5.32 3.00 -14.71
CA ASN A 620 -6.07 2.23 -13.71
C ASN A 620 -6.27 0.75 -14.12
N TYR A 621 -6.48 0.46 -15.41
CA TYR A 621 -6.64 -0.91 -15.93
C TYR A 621 -5.37 -1.76 -15.77
N TYR A 622 -4.21 -1.20 -16.12
CA TYR A 622 -2.92 -1.90 -15.99
C TYR A 622 -2.43 -1.93 -14.54
N ASN A 623 -2.74 -0.90 -13.75
CA ASN A 623 -2.45 -0.86 -12.32
C ASN A 623 -3.20 -1.95 -11.55
N LEU A 624 -4.53 -2.08 -11.76
CA LEU A 624 -5.37 -3.14 -11.17
C LEU A 624 -4.89 -4.58 -11.48
N GLY A 625 -4.03 -4.72 -12.47
CA GLY A 625 -3.46 -5.97 -12.93
C GLY A 625 -1.98 -6.19 -12.66
N ASN A 626 -1.33 -5.27 -11.96
CA ASN A 626 0.13 -5.21 -11.78
C ASN A 626 0.85 -5.50 -13.12
N ALA A 627 0.49 -4.74 -14.16
CA ALA A 627 0.91 -4.99 -15.53
C ALA A 627 1.79 -3.88 -16.09
N SER A 628 2.98 -4.26 -16.61
CA SER A 628 3.89 -3.37 -17.36
C SER A 628 3.13 -2.52 -18.39
N TYR A 629 3.45 -1.23 -18.47
CA TYR A 629 2.90 -0.33 -19.49
C TYR A 629 3.48 -0.58 -20.89
N ASP A 630 4.60 -1.30 -21.00
CA ASP A 630 5.30 -1.61 -22.26
C ASP A 630 5.19 -3.09 -22.64
N SER A 631 4.84 -3.34 -23.91
CA SER A 631 4.77 -4.67 -24.55
C SER A 631 6.13 -5.25 -24.94
N SER A 632 7.23 -4.46 -24.95
CA SER A 632 8.59 -5.00 -25.06
C SER A 632 9.02 -5.80 -23.83
N GLN A 633 8.41 -5.50 -22.67
CA GLN A 633 8.54 -6.22 -21.40
C GLN A 633 7.18 -6.83 -21.02
N PRO A 634 6.69 -7.85 -21.75
CA PRO A 634 5.37 -8.41 -21.50
C PRO A 634 5.38 -9.19 -20.18
N GLY A 635 4.54 -8.76 -19.23
CA GLY A 635 4.25 -9.54 -18.02
C GLY A 635 3.80 -10.96 -18.38
N ALA A 636 4.14 -11.93 -17.52
CA ALA A 636 4.06 -13.35 -17.83
C ALA A 636 2.72 -13.77 -18.47
N TRP A 637 2.78 -14.61 -19.52
CA TRP A 637 1.62 -15.03 -20.30
C TRP A 637 0.56 -15.68 -19.39
N GLY A 638 -0.60 -15.03 -19.27
CA GLY A 638 -1.65 -15.42 -18.32
C GLY A 638 -1.64 -14.69 -16.98
N ALA A 639 -1.02 -13.50 -16.89
CA ALA A 639 -1.22 -12.54 -15.81
C ALA A 639 -2.72 -12.32 -15.48
N LYS A 640 -3.03 -12.16 -14.20
CA LYS A 640 -4.39 -12.21 -13.66
C LYS A 640 -4.65 -11.12 -12.63
N ASP A 641 -5.90 -10.68 -12.55
CA ASP A 641 -6.35 -9.81 -11.46
C ASP A 641 -6.41 -10.57 -10.12
N ALA A 642 -6.70 -9.83 -9.04
CA ALA A 642 -6.91 -10.37 -7.70
C ALA A 642 -8.06 -11.40 -7.59
N TYR A 643 -8.78 -11.69 -8.68
CA TYR A 643 -9.88 -12.65 -8.78
C TYR A 643 -9.59 -13.81 -9.76
N GLY A 644 -8.44 -13.80 -10.45
CA GLY A 644 -8.00 -14.85 -11.36
C GLY A 644 -8.36 -14.65 -12.84
N ASN A 645 -8.84 -13.48 -13.26
CA ASN A 645 -9.25 -13.15 -14.63
C ASN A 645 -8.06 -12.63 -15.47
N ALA A 646 -7.94 -13.06 -16.74
CA ALA A 646 -6.85 -12.65 -17.61
C ALA A 646 -7.02 -11.23 -18.18
N ILE A 647 -6.08 -10.34 -17.86
CA ILE A 647 -6.14 -8.88 -18.14
C ILE A 647 -5.58 -8.55 -19.54
N ASN A 648 -5.01 -9.53 -20.24
CA ASN A 648 -4.19 -9.37 -21.43
C ASN A 648 -4.97 -9.05 -22.74
N ASN A 649 -6.09 -8.32 -22.67
CA ASN A 649 -7.13 -8.37 -23.70
C ASN A 649 -7.79 -7.06 -24.17
N LEU A 650 -7.97 -6.03 -23.31
CA LEU A 650 -8.78 -4.86 -23.69
C LEU A 650 -7.99 -3.84 -24.52
N TYR A 651 -6.89 -3.32 -23.98
CA TYR A 651 -6.04 -2.32 -24.66
C TYR A 651 -4.78 -2.92 -25.31
N ASP A 652 -4.46 -4.19 -25.04
CA ASP A 652 -3.29 -4.94 -25.62
C ASP A 652 -3.35 -5.15 -27.16
N LYS A 653 -4.30 -4.51 -27.83
CA LYS A 653 -4.50 -4.55 -29.29
C LYS A 653 -4.76 -3.16 -29.88
N GLU A 654 -4.58 -2.09 -29.10
CA GLU A 654 -4.72 -0.73 -29.61
C GLU A 654 -3.45 -0.27 -30.34
N ASP A 655 -3.62 0.26 -31.55
CA ASP A 655 -2.55 0.88 -32.35
C ASP A 655 -2.40 2.36 -31.93
N ILE A 656 -2.20 2.55 -30.62
CA ILE A 656 -2.09 3.85 -29.95
C ILE A 656 -0.94 3.79 -28.93
N VAL A 657 -0.08 4.79 -28.95
CA VAL A 657 0.94 5.03 -27.91
C VAL A 657 0.53 6.26 -27.10
N TRP A 658 0.51 6.11 -25.78
CA TRP A 658 0.23 7.22 -24.85
C TRP A 658 1.51 7.61 -24.13
N LYS A 659 1.81 8.90 -24.06
CA LYS A 659 2.97 9.45 -23.34
C LYS A 659 2.53 10.56 -22.39
N TRP A 660 3.10 10.61 -21.18
CA TRP A 660 2.87 11.69 -20.23
C TRP A 660 4.07 11.90 -19.30
N LYS A 661 4.14 13.07 -18.64
CA LYS A 661 5.07 13.33 -17.55
C LYS A 661 4.49 12.95 -16.18
N GLU A 662 5.25 12.22 -15.37
CA GLU A 662 4.94 11.96 -13.97
C GLU A 662 6.10 12.51 -13.10
N GLY A 663 5.90 13.71 -12.54
CA GLY A 663 7.01 14.57 -12.18
C GLY A 663 7.66 15.13 -13.45
N ASP A 664 8.98 15.02 -13.57
CA ASP A 664 9.73 15.32 -14.79
C ASP A 664 10.05 14.06 -15.62
N THR A 665 9.70 12.87 -15.10
CA THR A 665 9.96 11.57 -15.70
C THR A 665 8.95 11.26 -16.81
N ASP A 666 9.45 10.86 -17.98
CA ASP A 666 8.63 10.35 -19.08
C ASP A 666 8.04 8.98 -18.77
N GLN A 667 6.73 8.86 -18.97
CA GLN A 667 5.96 7.62 -18.89
C GLN A 667 5.36 7.29 -20.26
N THR A 668 5.20 6.00 -20.55
CA THR A 668 4.62 5.54 -21.83
C THR A 668 3.80 4.27 -21.65
N ILE A 669 2.59 4.24 -22.21
CA ILE A 669 1.79 3.02 -22.42
C ILE A 669 1.83 2.67 -23.91
N GLN A 670 2.41 1.51 -24.22
CA GLN A 670 2.57 0.94 -25.57
C GLN A 670 2.35 -0.58 -25.49
N ARG A 671 1.09 -1.02 -25.60
CA ARG A 671 0.69 -2.42 -25.36
C ARG A 671 0.26 -3.19 -26.60
N GLY A 672 -0.19 -2.51 -27.66
CA GLY A 672 -0.33 -3.10 -28.99
C GLY A 672 0.99 -3.08 -29.77
N GLN A 673 1.02 -3.79 -30.90
CA GLN A 673 2.13 -3.65 -31.86
C GLN A 673 2.06 -2.28 -32.54
N THR A 674 3.17 -1.55 -32.55
CA THR A 674 3.30 -0.34 -33.36
C THR A 674 3.30 -0.70 -34.84
N THR A 675 2.31 -0.23 -35.60
CA THR A 675 2.23 -0.38 -37.06
C THR A 675 2.51 0.95 -37.78
N GLY A 676 2.51 0.94 -39.12
CA GLY A 676 2.49 2.17 -39.91
C GLY A 676 1.26 3.07 -39.67
N SER A 677 0.24 2.57 -38.96
CA SER A 677 -0.98 3.31 -38.56
C SER A 677 -1.00 3.74 -37.09
N THR A 678 0.09 3.53 -36.33
CA THR A 678 0.18 3.89 -34.89
C THR A 678 -0.12 5.36 -34.69
N ARG A 679 -1.05 5.67 -33.79
CA ARG A 679 -1.31 7.06 -33.37
C ARG A 679 -0.71 7.38 -32.02
N TYR A 680 -0.25 8.60 -31.84
CA TYR A 680 0.35 9.06 -30.58
C TYR A 680 -0.55 10.07 -29.87
N VAL A 681 -0.61 9.95 -28.54
CA VAL A 681 -1.28 10.90 -27.65
C VAL A 681 -0.28 11.29 -26.58
N VAL A 682 0.28 12.48 -26.70
CA VAL A 682 1.40 12.96 -25.89
C VAL A 682 0.94 14.14 -25.04
N PHE A 683 1.21 14.06 -23.75
CA PHE A 683 1.04 15.17 -22.81
C PHE A 683 2.41 15.56 -22.23
N GLY A 684 2.79 16.82 -22.38
CA GLY A 684 3.85 17.41 -21.57
C GLY A 684 3.40 17.64 -20.12
N GLY A 685 4.27 18.31 -19.36
CA GLY A 685 4.13 18.59 -17.94
C GLY A 685 3.93 20.07 -17.59
N GLU A 686 4.63 20.49 -16.54
CA GLU A 686 4.59 21.84 -15.94
C GLU A 686 5.91 22.62 -16.15
N GLY A 687 6.71 22.24 -17.14
CA GLY A 687 7.97 22.90 -17.49
C GLY A 687 8.44 22.48 -18.89
N ASP A 688 9.49 23.15 -19.39
CA ASP A 688 9.97 23.10 -20.77
C ASP A 688 10.14 21.66 -21.34
N ASP A 689 9.21 21.23 -22.20
CA ASP A 689 9.22 19.89 -22.79
C ASP A 689 9.90 19.85 -24.18
N THR A 690 11.06 19.19 -24.26
CA THR A 690 11.86 19.11 -25.50
C THR A 690 11.58 17.84 -26.31
N GLY A 691 11.17 17.97 -27.57
CA GLY A 691 11.07 16.84 -28.52
C GLY A 691 9.68 16.19 -28.60
N LEU A 692 8.62 16.97 -28.34
CA LEU A 692 7.23 16.53 -28.49
C LEU A 692 6.97 16.14 -29.96
N THR A 693 6.68 14.86 -30.19
CA THR A 693 6.69 14.21 -31.50
C THR A 693 5.43 13.36 -31.71
N GLY A 694 4.73 13.59 -32.83
CA GLY A 694 3.55 12.84 -33.25
C GLY A 694 3.93 11.51 -33.89
N GLY A 695 4.65 11.57 -35.01
CA GLY A 695 4.98 10.40 -35.81
C GLY A 695 4.55 10.64 -37.25
N ALA A 696 3.70 9.76 -37.77
CA ALA A 696 3.31 9.74 -39.18
C ALA A 696 1.80 9.58 -39.42
N ASN A 697 0.96 9.77 -38.39
CA ASN A 697 -0.47 9.47 -38.49
C ASN A 697 -1.34 10.68 -38.15
N ASN A 698 -2.25 10.57 -37.17
CA ASN A 698 -3.21 11.61 -36.84
C ASN A 698 -3.13 11.79 -35.32
N ASP A 699 -2.07 12.47 -34.91
CA ASP A 699 -1.49 12.41 -33.59
C ASP A 699 -1.85 13.68 -32.80
N ARG A 700 -1.75 13.61 -31.47
CA ARG A 700 -2.27 14.66 -30.58
C ARG A 700 -1.23 15.01 -29.55
N LEU A 701 -0.67 16.21 -29.69
CA LEU A 701 0.41 16.74 -28.87
C LEU A 701 -0.12 17.88 -28.03
N TYR A 702 -0.25 17.63 -26.73
CA TYR A 702 -0.55 18.63 -25.72
C TYR A 702 0.78 19.00 -25.07
N GLY A 703 1.15 20.29 -25.07
CA GLY A 703 2.34 20.76 -24.35
C GLY A 703 2.03 20.75 -22.86
N GLY A 704 1.78 21.92 -22.31
CA GLY A 704 1.22 22.07 -20.97
C GLY A 704 1.38 23.51 -20.55
N THR A 705 2.36 23.74 -19.69
CA THR A 705 2.91 25.07 -19.40
C THR A 705 4.43 24.98 -19.37
N GLY A 706 5.12 25.67 -20.27
CA GLY A 706 6.56 25.48 -20.47
C GLY A 706 7.05 26.19 -21.72
N THR A 707 8.31 26.00 -22.08
CA THR A 707 8.93 26.47 -23.32
C THR A 707 9.03 25.32 -24.31
N ASP A 708 7.87 24.78 -24.70
CA ASP A 708 7.76 23.45 -25.30
C ASP A 708 8.25 23.41 -26.76
N THR A 709 8.88 22.30 -27.17
CA THR A 709 9.49 22.16 -28.49
C THR A 709 8.90 20.97 -29.25
N TYR A 710 8.12 21.30 -30.27
CA TYR A 710 7.48 20.34 -31.17
C TYR A 710 8.35 20.05 -32.40
N GLN A 711 8.41 18.78 -32.80
CA GLN A 711 9.19 18.32 -33.94
C GLN A 711 8.36 17.44 -34.88
N PHE A 712 8.32 17.83 -36.16
CA PHE A 712 7.70 17.09 -37.25
C PHE A 712 8.73 16.86 -38.38
N SER A 713 8.59 15.76 -39.12
CA SER A 713 9.49 15.46 -40.24
C SER A 713 8.89 14.48 -41.25
N GLY A 714 9.11 14.70 -42.54
CA GLY A 714 8.71 13.80 -43.62
C GLY A 714 7.21 13.76 -43.88
N ASN A 715 6.50 12.82 -43.26
CA ASN A 715 5.04 12.66 -43.35
C ASN A 715 4.50 12.54 -41.92
N TRP A 716 3.51 13.38 -41.60
CA TRP A 716 2.93 13.57 -40.26
C TRP A 716 1.40 13.61 -40.31
N GLY A 717 0.79 13.08 -41.38
CA GLY A 717 -0.66 13.01 -41.57
C GLY A 717 -1.46 14.21 -41.06
N LYS A 718 -2.32 14.04 -40.05
CA LYS A 718 -3.23 15.10 -39.55
C LYS A 718 -3.16 15.31 -38.05
N ASP A 719 -2.06 15.91 -37.65
CA ASP A 719 -1.73 16.18 -36.25
C ASP A 719 -2.45 17.39 -35.67
N ILE A 720 -2.70 17.33 -34.36
CA ILE A 720 -3.25 18.41 -33.54
C ILE A 720 -2.22 18.79 -32.49
N VAL A 721 -1.83 20.06 -32.50
CA VAL A 721 -1.03 20.68 -31.44
C VAL A 721 -1.96 21.52 -30.58
N CYS A 722 -1.84 21.36 -29.26
CA CYS A 722 -2.58 22.11 -28.26
C CYS A 722 -1.59 22.62 -27.21
N ASP A 723 -0.89 23.69 -27.59
CA ASP A 723 -0.15 24.57 -26.68
C ASP A 723 -1.04 25.78 -26.36
N THR A 724 -1.03 26.23 -25.11
CA THR A 724 -2.03 27.14 -24.58
C THR A 724 -1.46 28.38 -23.88
N ASP A 725 -0.15 28.42 -23.62
CA ASP A 725 0.57 29.65 -23.27
C ASP A 725 1.41 30.20 -24.44
N GLY A 726 1.65 29.38 -25.48
CA GLY A 726 2.17 29.79 -26.77
C GLY A 726 3.69 30.01 -26.81
N LYS A 727 4.43 29.60 -25.77
CA LYS A 727 5.89 29.70 -25.69
C LYS A 727 6.58 28.54 -26.41
N GLY A 728 7.91 28.60 -26.51
CA GLY A 728 8.69 27.54 -27.16
C GLY A 728 8.66 27.61 -28.68
N SER A 729 8.71 26.45 -29.35
CA SER A 729 8.96 26.39 -30.81
C SER A 729 8.34 25.19 -31.52
N LEU A 730 8.08 25.38 -32.82
CA LEU A 730 7.72 24.29 -33.74
C LEU A 730 8.74 24.17 -34.87
N THR A 731 9.21 22.95 -35.12
CA THR A 731 10.17 22.61 -36.18
C THR A 731 9.60 21.61 -37.18
N ILE A 732 9.92 21.81 -38.47
CA ILE A 732 9.54 20.91 -39.58
C ILE A 732 10.81 20.54 -40.34
N ASP A 733 11.10 19.25 -40.48
CA ASP A 733 12.33 18.71 -41.07
C ASP A 733 13.60 19.33 -40.46
N GLY A 734 13.57 19.59 -39.14
CA GLY A 734 14.66 20.24 -38.38
C GLY A 734 14.76 21.76 -38.54
N HIS A 735 13.85 22.40 -39.28
CA HIS A 735 13.85 23.85 -39.52
C HIS A 735 12.76 24.53 -38.68
N SER A 736 13.13 25.53 -37.87
CA SER A 736 12.17 26.38 -37.15
C SER A 736 11.46 27.34 -38.11
N ILE A 737 10.17 27.58 -37.89
CA ILE A 737 9.38 28.53 -38.69
C ILE A 737 9.54 29.94 -38.14
N GLY A 738 10.22 30.82 -38.88
CA GLY A 738 10.37 32.24 -38.57
C GLY A 738 9.23 33.10 -39.11
N LEU A 739 9.55 34.31 -39.57
CA LEU A 739 8.59 35.26 -40.15
C LEU A 739 8.01 34.76 -41.48
N ALA A 740 6.81 34.19 -41.43
CA ALA A 740 6.03 33.81 -42.59
C ALA A 740 5.44 35.05 -43.28
N GLN A 741 5.64 35.14 -44.59
CA GLN A 741 5.24 36.28 -45.44
C GLN A 741 3.83 36.11 -45.98
N ALA A 742 3.13 37.23 -46.22
CA ALA A 742 1.81 37.23 -46.86
C ALA A 742 1.78 36.51 -48.22
N ILE A 743 0.77 35.67 -48.47
CA ILE A 743 0.50 35.14 -49.82
C ILE A 743 -0.98 35.26 -50.26
N GLY A 744 -1.17 35.78 -51.46
CA GLY A 744 -2.49 36.06 -52.05
C GLY A 744 -3.02 37.45 -51.70
N THR A 745 -4.32 37.66 -51.95
CA THR A 745 -5.01 38.93 -51.71
C THR A 745 -5.42 39.12 -50.24
N ALA A 746 -5.54 40.37 -49.80
CA ALA A 746 -5.93 40.72 -48.44
C ALA A 746 -7.27 40.06 -48.04
N GLY A 747 -7.26 39.34 -46.91
CA GLY A 747 -8.40 38.54 -46.41
C GLY A 747 -8.20 37.02 -46.52
N ASN A 748 -7.26 36.54 -47.36
CA ASN A 748 -7.00 35.10 -47.54
C ASN A 748 -6.47 34.39 -46.28
N SER A 749 -6.08 35.12 -45.23
CA SER A 749 -5.66 34.60 -43.92
C SER A 749 -4.59 33.50 -44.01
N THR A 750 -3.67 33.62 -44.98
CA THR A 750 -2.67 32.62 -45.35
C THR A 750 -1.30 33.28 -45.56
N TRP A 751 -0.25 32.63 -45.06
CA TRP A 751 1.15 33.03 -45.14
C TRP A 751 2.01 31.86 -45.63
N ARG A 752 3.26 32.15 -46.04
CA ARG A 752 4.24 31.17 -46.50
C ARG A 752 5.61 31.44 -45.88
N TYR A 753 6.30 30.39 -45.46
CA TYR A 753 7.71 30.42 -45.06
C TYR A 753 8.47 29.35 -45.85
N GLU A 754 9.59 29.70 -46.46
CA GLU A 754 10.41 28.75 -47.23
C GLU A 754 11.44 28.12 -46.28
N ILE A 755 11.29 26.82 -46.00
CA ILE A 755 12.14 26.09 -45.05
C ILE A 755 13.43 25.58 -45.69
N SER A 756 13.38 25.25 -46.99
CA SER A 756 14.54 24.91 -47.80
C SER A 756 14.28 25.24 -49.28
N PRO A 757 15.30 25.36 -50.15
CA PRO A 757 15.11 25.86 -51.51
C PRO A 757 14.09 25.06 -52.33
N GLY A 758 12.95 25.68 -52.65
CA GLY A 758 11.84 25.06 -53.37
C GLY A 758 10.79 24.35 -52.50
N VAL A 759 10.97 24.27 -51.18
CA VAL A 759 10.03 23.68 -50.22
C VAL A 759 9.57 24.72 -49.20
N SER A 760 8.27 24.97 -49.19
CA SER A 760 7.61 25.93 -48.30
C SER A 760 6.61 25.27 -47.37
N VAL A 761 6.44 25.87 -46.20
CA VAL A 761 5.30 25.63 -45.32
C VAL A 761 4.28 26.76 -45.51
N PHE A 762 3.02 26.37 -45.60
CA PHE A 762 1.86 27.21 -45.84
C PHE A 762 1.04 27.25 -44.55
N LEU A 763 0.92 28.43 -43.96
CA LEU A 763 0.26 28.63 -42.67
C LEU A 763 -1.05 29.36 -42.91
N LYS A 764 -2.18 28.77 -42.50
CA LYS A 764 -3.52 29.32 -42.71
C LYS A 764 -4.29 29.43 -41.39
N VAL A 765 -4.67 30.65 -41.03
CA VAL A 765 -5.60 30.88 -39.91
C VAL A 765 -7.02 30.56 -40.37
N VAL A 766 -7.69 29.70 -39.63
CA VAL A 766 -9.09 29.30 -39.83
C VAL A 766 -9.89 29.52 -38.54
N ASP A 767 -11.22 29.53 -38.64
CA ASP A 767 -12.09 29.43 -37.48
C ASP A 767 -12.00 28.03 -36.85
N ALA A 768 -12.11 27.95 -35.52
CA ALA A 768 -12.03 26.68 -34.80
C ALA A 768 -13.14 25.69 -35.22
N ALA A 769 -12.74 24.43 -35.45
CA ALA A 769 -13.68 23.38 -35.87
C ALA A 769 -14.78 23.16 -34.83
N GLY A 770 -16.04 23.34 -35.24
CA GLY A 770 -17.22 23.23 -34.37
C GLY A 770 -18.01 24.54 -34.19
N GLY A 771 -17.48 25.69 -34.66
CA GLY A 771 -18.24 26.95 -34.71
C GLY A 771 -18.20 27.80 -33.43
N GLY A 772 -17.34 27.45 -32.47
CA GLY A 772 -16.94 28.39 -31.41
C GLY A 772 -16.06 29.51 -31.98
N ALA A 773 -16.08 30.71 -31.38
CA ALA A 773 -15.46 31.91 -31.97
C ALA A 773 -13.92 31.98 -31.89
N GLY A 774 -13.25 30.83 -31.75
CA GLY A 774 -11.79 30.73 -31.65
C GLY A 774 -11.10 30.62 -33.02
N LYS A 775 -9.77 30.66 -33.02
CA LYS A 775 -8.94 30.46 -34.22
C LYS A 775 -8.04 29.25 -34.09
N SER A 776 -7.68 28.66 -35.23
CA SER A 776 -6.66 27.63 -35.35
C SER A 776 -5.69 27.98 -36.47
N LEU A 777 -4.42 27.60 -36.33
CA LEU A 777 -3.41 27.71 -37.38
C LEU A 777 -3.16 26.34 -38.01
N VAL A 778 -3.51 26.19 -39.28
CA VAL A 778 -3.26 24.98 -40.07
C VAL A 778 -1.98 25.19 -40.86
N ILE A 779 -0.97 24.35 -40.61
CA ILE A 779 0.32 24.35 -41.29
C ILE A 779 0.38 23.14 -42.23
N THR A 780 0.69 23.35 -43.51
CA THR A 780 0.87 22.29 -44.51
C THR A 780 2.14 22.51 -45.33
N GLN A 781 2.87 21.45 -45.68
CA GLN A 781 4.09 21.54 -46.50
C GLN A 781 3.76 21.41 -48.00
N GLY A 782 4.52 22.07 -48.87
CA GLY A 782 4.39 21.93 -50.32
C GLY A 782 5.52 22.62 -51.09
N PRO A 783 5.56 22.51 -52.43
CA PRO A 783 6.55 23.22 -53.23
C PRO A 783 6.31 24.74 -53.16
N THR A 784 7.37 25.54 -53.14
CA THR A 784 7.31 27.02 -53.04
C THR A 784 6.47 27.67 -54.14
N THR A 785 6.29 27.00 -55.28
CA THR A 785 5.45 27.43 -56.41
C THR A 785 3.94 27.24 -56.21
N ALA A 786 3.50 26.49 -55.19
CA ALA A 786 2.08 26.30 -54.88
C ALA A 786 1.46 27.50 -54.14
N THR A 787 0.13 27.52 -54.06
CA THR A 787 -0.65 28.49 -53.27
C THR A 787 -1.15 27.93 -51.92
N GLN A 788 -0.97 26.63 -51.70
CA GLN A 788 -1.30 25.88 -50.49
C GLN A 788 -0.44 24.60 -50.44
N GLY A 789 -0.17 24.10 -49.24
CA GLY A 789 0.50 22.80 -49.05
C GLY A 789 -0.44 21.61 -49.16
N ASP A 790 0.09 20.41 -48.93
CA ASP A 790 -0.66 19.16 -48.92
C ASP A 790 -1.63 19.09 -47.73
N SER A 791 -2.92 19.07 -48.05
CA SER A 791 -4.00 18.91 -47.06
C SER A 791 -4.09 17.52 -46.42
N ALA A 792 -3.29 16.54 -46.89
CA ALA A 792 -3.11 15.25 -46.21
C ALA A 792 -2.00 15.28 -45.15
N ASN A 793 -1.07 16.25 -45.19
CA ASN A 793 0.03 16.47 -44.24
C ASN A 793 -0.14 17.83 -43.54
N SER A 794 -1.03 17.90 -42.55
CA SER A 794 -1.48 19.13 -41.89
C SER A 794 -1.34 19.09 -40.37
N ILE A 795 -0.53 20.00 -39.81
CA ILE A 795 -0.48 20.25 -38.36
C ILE A 795 -1.50 21.33 -38.04
N THR A 796 -2.38 21.09 -37.07
CA THR A 796 -3.38 22.07 -36.61
C THR A 796 -3.07 22.52 -35.20
N ILE A 797 -2.55 23.73 -35.04
CA ILE A 797 -2.42 24.38 -33.73
C ILE A 797 -3.81 24.91 -33.35
N GLN A 798 -4.39 24.33 -32.29
CA GLN A 798 -5.66 24.80 -31.72
C GLN A 798 -5.44 26.05 -30.87
N ASN A 799 -6.49 26.86 -30.71
CA ASN A 799 -6.52 28.06 -29.86
C ASN A 799 -5.43 29.13 -30.15
N PHE A 800 -4.85 29.10 -31.35
CA PHE A 800 -3.76 29.98 -31.77
C PHE A 800 -4.11 31.48 -31.64
N ASP A 801 -3.39 32.21 -30.78
CA ASP A 801 -3.55 33.67 -30.71
C ASP A 801 -2.85 34.36 -31.90
N VAL A 802 -3.70 34.85 -32.80
CA VAL A 802 -3.32 35.63 -33.98
C VAL A 802 -2.58 36.92 -33.63
N ASN A 803 -2.76 37.47 -32.42
CA ASN A 803 -2.07 38.68 -31.98
C ASN A 803 -0.64 38.37 -31.52
N ALA A 804 -0.45 37.39 -30.63
CA ALA A 804 0.87 36.88 -30.27
C ALA A 804 1.65 36.36 -31.49
N GLY A 805 1.00 35.61 -32.39
CA GLY A 805 1.58 35.18 -33.66
C GLY A 805 2.02 36.32 -34.58
N LYS A 806 1.46 37.54 -34.44
CA LYS A 806 1.91 38.76 -35.13
C LYS A 806 2.87 39.62 -34.30
N GLY A 807 3.14 39.22 -33.05
CA GLY A 807 4.04 39.89 -32.13
C GLY A 807 5.52 39.56 -32.42
N PRO A 808 6.45 40.30 -31.79
CA PRO A 808 7.88 40.11 -31.99
C PRO A 808 8.41 38.75 -31.50
N THR A 809 7.67 38.05 -30.64
CA THR A 809 7.99 36.69 -30.15
C THR A 809 7.38 35.58 -31.00
N GLY A 810 6.35 35.87 -31.80
CA GLY A 810 5.48 34.85 -32.38
C GLY A 810 4.66 34.08 -31.33
N TYR A 811 4.08 32.97 -31.77
CA TYR A 811 3.38 31.95 -30.96
C TYR A 811 3.95 30.59 -31.39
N LEU A 812 4.49 29.78 -30.47
CA LEU A 812 5.42 28.67 -30.77
C LEU A 812 6.59 29.11 -31.67
N GLY A 813 7.10 30.34 -31.45
CA GLY A 813 8.11 31.00 -32.28
C GLY A 813 7.63 31.43 -33.67
N ILE A 814 6.46 30.97 -34.13
CA ILE A 814 5.89 31.27 -35.45
C ILE A 814 5.49 32.74 -35.49
N GLN A 815 6.15 33.50 -36.37
CA GLN A 815 5.84 34.89 -36.65
C GLN A 815 5.05 35.01 -37.95
N LEU A 816 3.96 35.76 -37.94
CA LEU A 816 3.08 36.00 -39.08
C LEU A 816 3.17 37.48 -39.50
N ASP A 817 3.39 37.74 -40.79
CA ASP A 817 3.36 39.10 -41.36
C ASP A 817 2.09 39.86 -40.90
N PRO A 818 2.22 40.96 -40.13
CA PRO A 818 1.09 41.65 -39.56
C PRO A 818 0.20 42.33 -40.61
N ALA A 819 0.70 42.58 -41.83
CA ALA A 819 -0.05 43.22 -42.91
C ALA A 819 -1.25 42.39 -43.40
N VAL A 820 -1.23 41.06 -43.23
CA VAL A 820 -2.34 40.18 -43.60
C VAL A 820 -3.52 40.39 -42.67
N LYS A 821 -4.63 40.94 -43.17
CA LYS A 821 -5.90 40.98 -42.44
C LYS A 821 -6.48 39.56 -42.34
N VAL A 822 -6.64 39.08 -41.12
CA VAL A 822 -7.45 37.89 -40.80
C VAL A 822 -8.92 38.29 -40.73
N ALA A 823 -9.82 37.43 -41.19
CA ALA A 823 -11.24 37.65 -41.02
C ALA A 823 -11.61 37.60 -39.53
N THR A 824 -12.02 38.75 -38.98
CA THR A 824 -12.77 38.81 -37.72
C THR A 824 -14.02 37.96 -37.85
N LEU A 825 -14.40 37.20 -36.82
CA LEU A 825 -15.68 36.50 -36.86
C LEU A 825 -16.82 37.49 -37.08
N ALA A 826 -17.66 37.19 -38.06
CA ALA A 826 -18.87 37.96 -38.30
C ALA A 826 -19.81 37.72 -37.11
N ALA A 827 -20.07 38.77 -36.32
CA ALA A 827 -21.04 38.70 -35.23
C ALA A 827 -22.43 38.36 -35.81
N ILE A 828 -22.90 37.13 -35.58
CA ILE A 828 -24.19 36.68 -36.10
C ILE A 828 -25.30 37.34 -35.26
N CYS A 829 -25.94 38.32 -35.89
CA CYS A 829 -27.12 39.10 -35.47
C CYS A 829 -26.83 40.44 -34.71
N PRO A 830 -27.16 41.60 -35.30
CA PRO A 830 -27.16 42.90 -34.63
C PRO A 830 -28.42 43.12 -33.75
N PRO A 831 -28.42 44.08 -32.82
CA PRO A 831 -29.48 44.22 -31.82
C PRO A 831 -30.84 44.65 -32.42
N GLY A 832 -31.87 43.83 -32.17
CA GLY A 832 -33.26 44.18 -32.42
C GLY A 832 -33.73 45.32 -31.52
N LYS A 833 -34.32 46.37 -32.10
CA LYS A 833 -34.76 47.57 -31.37
C LYS A 833 -35.83 47.25 -30.33
N ALA A 834 -35.60 47.64 -29.08
CA ALA A 834 -36.66 47.72 -28.08
C ALA A 834 -37.66 48.83 -28.48
N THR A 835 -38.93 48.47 -28.63
CA THR A 835 -40.05 49.42 -28.69
C THR A 835 -40.99 49.15 -27.51
N SER A 836 -41.39 50.21 -26.82
CA SER A 836 -42.03 50.14 -25.51
C SER A 836 -43.56 50.13 -25.56
N SER A 837 -44.21 49.17 -24.89
CA SER A 837 -45.52 49.43 -24.24
C SER A 837 -45.98 48.35 -23.23
N THR A 838 -45.82 48.66 -21.94
CA THR A 838 -46.93 48.78 -20.97
C THR A 838 -47.87 47.59 -20.61
N ARG A 839 -47.77 47.14 -19.34
CA ARG A 839 -48.80 46.58 -18.40
C ARG A 839 -49.34 45.13 -18.54
N TRP A 840 -49.05 44.35 -17.49
CA TRP A 840 -49.99 43.77 -16.49
C TRP A 840 -51.43 43.34 -16.91
N VAL A 841 -51.76 42.06 -16.70
CA VAL A 841 -52.77 41.55 -15.70
C VAL A 841 -52.81 39.99 -15.70
N PRO A 842 -53.05 39.29 -14.57
CA PRO A 842 -53.05 37.81 -14.48
C PRO A 842 -54.45 37.13 -14.41
N MET A 843 -54.44 35.79 -14.39
CA MET A 843 -55.53 34.82 -14.06
C MET A 843 -56.73 34.68 -15.01
N LEU A 844 -56.97 33.45 -15.51
CA LEU A 844 -58.11 32.58 -15.10
C LEU A 844 -58.19 31.22 -15.87
N HIS A 845 -58.75 30.20 -15.20
CA HIS A 845 -59.24 28.92 -15.74
C HIS A 845 -60.75 29.07 -16.11
N PRO A 846 -61.44 28.18 -16.90
CA PRO A 846 -61.57 26.73 -16.59
C PRO A 846 -61.81 25.78 -17.81
N TRP A 847 -62.54 24.67 -17.59
CA TRP A 847 -62.49 23.37 -18.30
C TRP A 847 -63.86 22.95 -18.89
N ARG A 848 -63.89 22.31 -20.09
CA ARG A 848 -64.93 21.44 -20.74
C ARG A 848 -64.56 21.28 -22.25
N GLY A 849 -64.97 20.28 -23.05
CA GLY A 849 -65.86 19.10 -22.88
C GLY A 849 -65.51 17.94 -23.85
N ARG A 850 -66.43 16.99 -24.15
CA ARG A 850 -66.15 15.64 -24.75
C ARG A 850 -66.87 15.32 -26.10
N PRO A 851 -66.63 14.15 -26.78
CA PRO A 851 -66.84 13.94 -28.24
C PRO A 851 -67.89 12.86 -28.66
N PRO A 852 -68.00 12.52 -29.97
CA PRO A 852 -68.71 11.33 -30.53
C PRO A 852 -67.81 10.37 -31.39
N THR A 853 -67.67 9.05 -31.11
CA THR A 853 -68.37 7.83 -31.67
C THR A 853 -67.99 7.39 -33.12
N TRP A 854 -67.93 6.10 -33.57
CA TRP A 854 -68.85 4.93 -33.42
C TRP A 854 -68.20 3.50 -33.54
N TRP A 855 -69.04 2.47 -33.25
CA TRP A 855 -69.04 0.97 -33.39
C TRP A 855 -68.35 0.24 -34.60
N LYS A 856 -68.19 -1.12 -34.69
CA LYS A 856 -68.49 -2.33 -33.84
C LYS A 856 -67.61 -3.58 -34.18
N ALA A 857 -67.74 -4.67 -33.40
CA ALA A 857 -67.10 -6.01 -33.55
C ALA A 857 -68.04 -7.07 -34.23
N PRO A 858 -67.81 -8.42 -34.27
CA PRO A 858 -67.16 -9.38 -33.33
C PRO A 858 -65.93 -10.13 -33.97
N ALA A 859 -65.44 -11.36 -33.69
CA ALA A 859 -65.90 -12.55 -32.92
C ALA A 859 -64.74 -13.50 -32.41
N ARG A 860 -65.01 -14.82 -32.28
CA ARG A 860 -64.18 -15.97 -31.79
C ARG A 860 -64.74 -17.29 -32.40
N PRO A 861 -64.21 -18.54 -32.18
CA PRO A 861 -63.11 -19.05 -31.32
C PRO A 861 -62.03 -19.80 -32.18
N SER A 862 -61.34 -20.94 -31.90
CA SER A 862 -61.19 -21.95 -30.79
C SER A 862 -59.97 -22.88 -31.02
N ALA A 863 -59.35 -23.43 -29.95
CA ALA A 863 -58.49 -24.66 -29.92
C ALA A 863 -57.19 -24.67 -30.79
N SER A 864 -56.18 -25.55 -30.62
CA SER A 864 -55.64 -26.32 -29.45
C SER A 864 -54.19 -26.79 -29.74
N THR A 865 -53.51 -27.36 -28.73
CA THR A 865 -52.43 -28.39 -28.83
C THR A 865 -51.19 -28.19 -29.74
N SER A 866 -50.07 -27.82 -29.10
CA SER A 866 -48.73 -28.46 -29.20
C SER A 866 -48.14 -28.95 -30.55
N ALA A 867 -46.98 -28.40 -30.94
CA ALA A 867 -45.89 -29.13 -31.62
C ALA A 867 -44.51 -28.48 -31.40
N ARG A 868 -43.42 -29.24 -31.64
CA ARG A 868 -42.01 -28.85 -31.41
C ARG A 868 -41.38 -28.09 -32.61
N ARG A 869 -40.45 -27.17 -32.29
CA ARG A 869 -39.10 -26.89 -32.88
C ARG A 869 -38.70 -27.52 -34.26
N PRO A 870 -37.65 -26.99 -34.97
CA PRO A 870 -37.04 -25.64 -34.96
C PRO A 870 -36.56 -25.14 -36.37
N ARG A 871 -35.70 -24.10 -36.40
CA ARG A 871 -34.97 -23.50 -37.56
C ARG A 871 -35.86 -22.65 -38.49
N ARG A 872 -35.36 -21.60 -39.17
CA ARG A 872 -33.99 -21.05 -39.37
C ARG A 872 -33.97 -19.55 -39.04
N VAL A 873 -32.88 -19.04 -38.44
CA VAL A 873 -32.66 -17.59 -38.27
C VAL A 873 -31.67 -17.08 -39.35
N LYS A 874 -31.99 -15.97 -40.01
CA LYS A 874 -30.99 -15.14 -40.74
C LYS A 874 -31.45 -13.69 -40.91
N ARG A 875 -30.68 -12.78 -40.29
CA ARG A 875 -30.52 -11.32 -40.57
C ARG A 875 -31.72 -10.36 -40.37
N ARG A 876 -31.54 -9.46 -39.39
CA ARG A 876 -31.73 -7.99 -39.44
C ARG A 876 -32.95 -7.43 -40.20
N CYS A 877 -33.88 -6.84 -39.46
CA CYS A 877 -33.79 -5.40 -39.22
C CYS A 877 -33.45 -5.19 -37.74
#